data_AF-A0A9X8EAP7-F1
#
_entry.id   AF-A0A9X8EAP7-F1
#
_cell.length_a   1.000
_cell.length_b   1.000
_cell.length_c   1.000
_cell.angle_alpha   90.00
_cell.angle_beta   90.00
_cell.angle_gamma   90.00
#
_symmetry.space_group_name_H-M   'P 1'
#
loop_
_entity.id
_entity.type
_entity.pdbx_description
1 polymer ?
#
loop_
_entity_poly.entity_id
_entity_poly.type
_entity_poly.pdbx_seq_one_letter_code
_entity_poly.pdbx_strand_id
1 'polypeptide(L)'
;MDGEGELARLRAEVASKDDTLNQLKVKAKAFAEALTNDKKSLEAQLMQSRNEMNELKTKAKAFADNVKTQILVEKERVQLLEKQLHAKDIELLQQQQQHATAATQPLNEGDAVTYQWKAQVDQLTVQLATDRQVHAERVSQLEQLAQQRVAEKATLEQKLQQLQWQHTQDSAQHEQNMHDQVATLRQENQESARQVQSVVLALQALTSSNGTNVEALVAAARDAWQAKDAQVRALEHTVASLEDEKNLTRTNSASLSNKYRGDIVVLEGVRDQLEADLASLKAEGVVLRSDCAAKDVECTNLRVQLAQATADVDVKAAEVTQVREALAIEGRNAATECANLRGQVEALASQVRELDMELQHAKSNHASQSSGLAAAQALALEESAREWKAKEAAWNVAKVEMQAAHDKFVRDEEEKKVKVKTYIQNLTADKQKALEDVDKQVKERDLAHEKRLVDIKAKTMAKFAEHEAVIKKGHEDLEALRSQMVKAQQAYEAEIKSLQAKKKEAEDETMEVLKKKRLAAKAETQKLANDLEGVQKRAAMLVDVTGNKCTHQSKQLEVLQERVLEAIHVVSHHKKCDLTTLNDLAQIVTSPRMSAGNLPGPALGLNKIDEDVSHVFDQMAALTNVTERLVDLTLEESDLSLKEIVVDRMKKQFSACFVHQYAKSDEDGLLHQRTSSTMPESPS
;
A
#
# COMPACT_ATOMS: atom_id res chain seq x y z
N MET A 1 2.89 12.17 -27.57
CA MET A 1 2.56 10.83 -27.04
C MET A 1 3.54 10.58 -25.93
N ASP A 2 3.12 10.86 -24.70
CA ASP A 2 4.08 11.31 -23.69
C ASP A 2 4.40 10.16 -22.74
N GLY A 3 5.07 9.14 -23.30
CA GLY A 3 5.39 7.89 -22.61
C GLY A 3 6.21 8.07 -21.33
N GLU A 4 6.95 9.19 -21.20
CA GLU A 4 7.64 9.56 -19.96
C GLU A 4 6.66 9.92 -18.83
N GLY A 5 5.54 10.59 -19.15
CA GLY A 5 4.49 10.92 -18.18
C GLY A 5 3.74 9.67 -17.71
N GLU A 6 3.50 8.72 -18.61
CA GLU A 6 2.90 7.43 -18.26
C GLU A 6 3.85 6.56 -17.43
N LEU A 7 5.15 6.53 -17.78
CA LEU A 7 6.20 5.91 -16.95
C LEU A 7 6.31 6.54 -15.55
N ALA A 8 6.20 7.86 -15.45
CA ALA A 8 6.18 8.56 -14.16
C ALA A 8 4.96 8.16 -13.32
N ARG A 9 3.77 8.10 -13.94
CA ARG A 9 2.53 7.66 -13.26
C ARG A 9 2.64 6.21 -12.78
N LEU A 10 3.13 5.31 -13.62
CA LEU A 10 3.32 3.90 -13.28
C LEU A 10 4.34 3.70 -12.14
N ARG A 11 5.43 4.49 -12.11
CA ARG A 11 6.39 4.48 -11.00
C ARG A 11 5.77 4.95 -9.69
N ALA A 12 4.95 6.01 -9.71
CA ALA A 12 4.21 6.47 -8.54
C ALA A 12 3.17 5.44 -8.05
N GLU A 13 2.49 4.76 -8.98
CA GLU A 13 1.53 3.70 -8.67
C GLU A 13 2.21 2.46 -8.03
N VAL A 14 3.40 2.08 -8.51
CA VAL A 14 4.22 1.01 -7.89
C VAL A 14 4.66 1.41 -6.48
N ALA A 15 5.20 2.62 -6.29
CA ALA A 15 5.61 3.09 -4.95
C ALA A 15 4.43 3.09 -3.96
N SER A 16 3.26 3.56 -4.36
CA SER A 16 2.03 3.54 -3.55
C SER A 16 1.60 2.10 -3.17
N LYS A 17 1.78 1.13 -4.08
CA LYS A 17 1.51 -0.28 -3.81
C LYS A 17 2.53 -0.90 -2.85
N ASP A 18 3.81 -0.56 -2.96
CA ASP A 18 4.84 -1.01 -2.02
C ASP A 18 4.64 -0.42 -0.61
N ASP A 19 4.28 0.86 -0.49
CA ASP A 19 3.92 1.47 0.81
C ASP A 19 2.69 0.79 1.43
N THR A 20 1.67 0.51 0.63
CA THR A 20 0.46 -0.21 1.07
C THR A 20 0.82 -1.63 1.54
N LEU A 21 1.67 -2.33 0.79
CA LEU A 21 2.18 -3.66 1.14
C LEU A 21 3.01 -3.64 2.43
N ASN A 22 3.82 -2.61 2.64
CA ASN A 22 4.63 -2.45 3.85
C ASN A 22 3.75 -2.13 5.08
N GLN A 23 2.73 -1.29 4.94
CA GLN A 23 1.72 -1.10 6.00
C GLN A 23 0.99 -2.41 6.33
N LEU A 24 0.67 -3.23 5.32
CA LEU A 24 0.02 -4.53 5.51
C LEU A 24 0.93 -5.51 6.27
N LYS A 25 2.22 -5.57 5.92
CA LYS A 25 3.24 -6.37 6.65
C LYS A 25 3.37 -5.94 8.11
N VAL A 26 3.40 -4.63 8.39
CA VAL A 26 3.48 -4.10 9.76
C VAL A 26 2.24 -4.47 10.57
N LYS A 27 1.03 -4.30 10.00
CA LYS A 27 -0.23 -4.70 10.64
C LYS A 27 -0.31 -6.20 10.89
N ALA A 28 0.11 -7.03 9.92
CA ALA A 28 0.16 -8.48 10.06
C ALA A 28 1.15 -8.94 11.15
N LYS A 29 2.32 -8.29 11.25
CA LYS A 29 3.29 -8.54 12.31
C LYS A 29 2.72 -8.19 13.70
N ALA A 30 2.14 -7.00 13.84
CA ALA A 30 1.53 -6.58 15.11
C ALA A 30 0.39 -7.51 15.55
N PHE A 31 -0.41 -8.01 14.61
CA PHE A 31 -1.46 -9.00 14.89
C PHE A 31 -0.89 -10.36 15.32
N ALA A 32 0.19 -10.83 14.70
CA ALA A 32 0.88 -12.07 15.11
C ALA A 32 1.54 -11.93 16.49
N GLU A 33 2.09 -10.76 16.82
CA GLU A 33 2.64 -10.44 18.14
C GLU A 33 1.53 -10.38 19.21
N ALA A 34 0.37 -9.81 18.90
CA ALA A 34 -0.80 -9.83 19.78
C ALA A 34 -1.27 -11.26 20.09
N LEU A 35 -1.54 -12.08 19.06
CA LEU A 35 -1.93 -13.49 19.25
C LEU A 35 -0.89 -14.31 20.03
N THR A 36 0.40 -13.98 19.87
CA THR A 36 1.48 -14.62 20.63
C THR A 36 1.46 -14.24 22.12
N ASN A 37 1.03 -13.03 22.45
CA ASN A 37 0.90 -12.57 23.84
C ASN A 37 -0.39 -13.08 24.48
N ASP A 38 -1.51 -13.10 23.75
CA ASP A 38 -2.77 -13.70 24.20
C ASP A 38 -2.58 -15.18 24.52
N LYS A 39 -1.88 -15.92 23.65
CA LYS A 39 -1.50 -17.31 23.91
C LYS A 39 -0.73 -17.46 25.23
N LYS A 40 0.30 -16.65 25.47
CA LYS A 40 1.09 -16.70 26.72
C LYS A 40 0.23 -16.37 27.95
N SER A 41 -0.71 -15.44 27.83
CA SER A 41 -1.64 -15.09 28.91
C SER A 41 -2.54 -16.28 29.26
N LEU A 42 -3.11 -16.95 28.25
CA LEU A 42 -3.92 -18.17 28.43
C LEU A 42 -3.09 -19.33 29.00
N GLU A 43 -1.86 -19.54 28.53
CA GLU A 43 -0.96 -20.56 29.09
C GLU A 43 -0.63 -20.30 30.57
N ALA A 44 -0.44 -19.03 30.97
CA ALA A 44 -0.23 -18.63 32.36
C ALA A 44 -1.49 -18.84 33.24
N GLN A 45 -2.68 -18.46 32.76
CA GLN A 45 -3.95 -18.69 33.47
C GLN A 45 -4.23 -20.19 33.67
N LEU A 46 -3.96 -21.01 32.65
CA LEU A 46 -4.12 -22.47 32.72
C LEU A 46 -3.13 -23.08 33.72
N MET A 47 -1.90 -22.56 33.79
CA MET A 47 -0.91 -22.97 34.80
C MET A 47 -1.33 -22.57 36.23
N GLN A 48 -1.88 -21.36 36.41
CA GLN A 48 -2.43 -20.91 37.70
C GLN A 48 -3.59 -21.80 38.17
N SER A 49 -4.61 -22.00 37.33
CA SER A 49 -5.77 -22.84 37.67
C SER A 49 -5.38 -24.29 38.00
N ARG A 50 -4.35 -24.82 37.33
CA ARG A 50 -3.78 -26.13 37.63
C ARG A 50 -3.10 -26.19 39.01
N ASN A 51 -2.45 -25.10 39.44
CA ASN A 51 -1.86 -25.01 40.78
C ASN A 51 -2.95 -24.91 41.87
N GLU A 52 -3.97 -24.09 41.65
CA GLU A 52 -5.15 -23.97 42.53
C GLU A 52 -5.88 -25.32 42.69
N MET A 53 -6.04 -26.08 41.61
CA MET A 53 -6.58 -27.44 41.65
C MET A 53 -5.71 -28.40 42.48
N ASN A 54 -4.38 -28.32 42.35
CA ASN A 54 -3.45 -29.15 43.13
C ASN A 54 -3.48 -28.78 44.63
N GLU A 55 -3.60 -27.51 44.97
CA GLU A 55 -3.84 -27.07 46.35
C GLU A 55 -5.15 -27.59 46.91
N LEU A 56 -6.26 -27.44 46.17
CA LEU A 56 -7.58 -27.95 46.57
C LEU A 56 -7.54 -29.46 46.80
N LYS A 57 -6.87 -30.21 45.91
CA LYS A 57 -6.68 -31.66 46.06
C LYS A 57 -5.84 -32.02 47.29
N THR A 58 -4.84 -31.21 47.63
CA THR A 58 -4.00 -31.39 48.83
C THR A 58 -4.78 -31.08 50.11
N LYS A 59 -5.54 -29.97 50.13
CA LYS A 59 -6.43 -29.57 51.24
C LYS A 59 -7.53 -30.61 51.47
N ALA A 60 -8.15 -31.13 50.41
CA ALA A 60 -9.15 -32.20 50.48
C ALA A 60 -8.56 -33.53 51.00
N LYS A 61 -7.32 -33.88 50.60
CA LYS A 61 -6.64 -35.06 51.15
C LYS A 61 -6.36 -34.90 52.65
N ALA A 62 -5.83 -33.75 53.08
CA ALA A 62 -5.57 -33.47 54.49
C ALA A 62 -6.85 -33.53 55.34
N PHE A 63 -7.97 -33.03 54.83
CA PHE A 63 -9.28 -33.16 55.47
C PHE A 63 -9.71 -34.62 55.61
N ALA A 64 -9.60 -35.43 54.55
CA ALA A 64 -9.96 -36.85 54.59
C ALA A 64 -9.08 -37.67 55.55
N ASP A 65 -7.77 -37.40 55.60
CA ASP A 65 -6.85 -38.06 56.53
C ASP A 65 -7.14 -37.65 58.00
N ASN A 66 -7.56 -36.40 58.25
CA ASN A 66 -7.98 -35.91 59.57
C ASN A 66 -9.27 -36.58 60.04
N VAL A 67 -10.31 -36.62 59.20
CA VAL A 67 -11.59 -37.31 59.51
C VAL A 67 -11.35 -38.80 59.79
N LYS A 68 -10.48 -39.46 59.01
CA LYS A 68 -10.07 -40.85 59.25
C LYS A 68 -9.38 -41.04 60.61
N THR A 69 -8.58 -40.06 61.04
CA THR A 69 -7.91 -40.06 62.34
C THR A 69 -8.90 -39.91 63.49
N GLN A 70 -9.89 -39.01 63.38
CA GLN A 70 -10.96 -38.87 64.39
C GLN A 70 -11.78 -40.16 64.53
N ILE A 71 -12.13 -40.81 63.41
CA ILE A 71 -12.88 -42.08 63.42
C ILE A 71 -12.09 -43.21 64.11
N LEU A 72 -10.76 -43.24 63.99
CA LEU A 72 -9.91 -44.19 64.71
C LEU A 72 -9.92 -43.95 66.22
N VAL A 73 -9.71 -42.69 66.66
CA VAL A 73 -9.71 -42.33 68.09
C VAL A 73 -11.05 -42.66 68.75
N GLU A 74 -12.17 -42.33 68.11
CA GLU A 74 -13.49 -42.60 68.70
C GLU A 74 -13.82 -44.11 68.71
N LYS A 75 -13.33 -44.89 67.73
CA LYS A 75 -13.43 -46.36 67.75
C LYS A 75 -12.64 -46.97 68.91
N GLU A 76 -11.43 -46.47 69.19
CA GLU A 76 -10.64 -46.91 70.36
C GLU A 76 -11.34 -46.53 71.68
N ARG A 77 -11.97 -45.35 71.75
CA ARG A 77 -12.77 -44.90 72.90
C ARG A 77 -13.97 -45.83 73.17
N VAL A 78 -14.68 -46.25 72.12
CA VAL A 78 -15.79 -47.24 72.23
C VAL A 78 -15.27 -48.59 72.75
N GLN A 79 -14.19 -49.12 72.18
CA GLN A 79 -13.62 -50.40 72.63
C GLN A 79 -13.13 -50.39 74.09
N LEU A 80 -12.70 -49.23 74.59
CA LEU A 80 -12.34 -49.08 76.00
C LEU A 80 -13.58 -49.15 76.91
N LEU A 81 -14.68 -48.53 76.50
CA LEU A 81 -15.96 -48.55 77.24
C LEU A 81 -16.59 -49.95 77.24
N GLU A 82 -16.57 -50.66 76.10
CA GLU A 82 -17.05 -52.05 75.99
C GLU A 82 -16.34 -52.98 76.99
N LYS A 83 -15.01 -52.85 77.11
CA LYS A 83 -14.19 -53.62 78.08
C LYS A 83 -14.52 -53.28 79.54
N GLN A 84 -14.75 -52.01 79.85
CA GLN A 84 -15.15 -51.58 81.19
C GLN A 84 -16.53 -52.12 81.58
N LEU A 85 -17.45 -52.23 80.62
CA LEU A 85 -18.78 -52.78 80.83
C LEU A 85 -18.72 -54.30 81.10
N HIS A 86 -18.00 -55.06 80.25
CA HIS A 86 -17.78 -56.49 80.47
C HIS A 86 -17.10 -56.81 81.82
N ALA A 87 -16.18 -55.96 82.28
CA ALA A 87 -15.55 -56.15 83.59
C ALA A 87 -16.58 -56.08 84.74
N LYS A 88 -17.54 -55.15 84.66
CA LYS A 88 -18.59 -55.00 85.68
C LYS A 88 -19.63 -56.12 85.67
N ASP A 89 -19.98 -56.64 84.50
CA ASP A 89 -20.89 -57.80 84.41
C ASP A 89 -20.29 -59.05 85.10
N ILE A 90 -18.96 -59.22 85.03
CA ILE A 90 -18.23 -60.28 85.72
C ILE A 90 -18.20 -60.05 87.25
N GLU A 91 -17.96 -58.81 87.72
CA GLU A 91 -18.05 -58.47 89.15
C GLU A 91 -19.44 -58.77 89.73
N LEU A 92 -20.50 -58.42 88.99
CA LEU A 92 -21.89 -58.64 89.39
C LEU A 92 -22.22 -60.14 89.54
N LEU A 93 -21.76 -60.95 88.57
CA LEU A 93 -21.92 -62.41 88.61
C LEU A 93 -21.19 -63.06 89.79
N GLN A 94 -19.98 -62.60 90.14
CA GLN A 94 -19.26 -63.12 91.31
C GLN A 94 -19.97 -62.79 92.62
N GLN A 95 -20.51 -61.57 92.79
CA GLN A 95 -21.26 -61.20 93.99
C GLN A 95 -22.52 -62.04 94.16
N GLN A 96 -23.24 -62.30 93.06
CA GLN A 96 -24.48 -63.09 93.10
C GLN A 96 -24.23 -64.56 93.50
N GLN A 97 -23.01 -65.08 93.27
CA GLN A 97 -22.66 -66.47 93.58
C GLN A 97 -22.21 -66.68 95.04
N GLN A 98 -21.78 -65.63 95.76
CA GLN A 98 -21.31 -65.73 97.15
C GLN A 98 -22.44 -65.73 98.20
N HIS A 99 -23.64 -65.23 97.86
CA HIS A 99 -24.76 -65.12 98.79
C HIS A 99 -25.58 -66.41 98.99
N ALA A 100 -25.19 -67.53 98.38
CA ALA A 100 -25.97 -68.77 98.40
C ALA A 100 -25.73 -69.71 99.61
N THR A 101 -24.71 -69.47 100.44
CA THR A 101 -24.24 -70.47 101.42
C THR A 101 -23.90 -69.91 102.82
N ALA A 102 -24.84 -69.20 103.48
CA ALA A 102 -24.74 -68.91 104.92
C ALA A 102 -26.09 -68.50 105.57
N ALA A 103 -26.80 -69.44 106.22
CA ALA A 103 -27.60 -69.23 107.45
C ALA A 103 -28.44 -70.48 107.81
N THR A 104 -28.14 -71.11 108.95
CA THR A 104 -29.00 -72.11 109.61
C THR A 104 -29.19 -71.76 111.09
N GLN A 105 -30.33 -72.17 111.64
CA GLN A 105 -30.76 -72.02 113.05
C GLN A 105 -30.01 -73.03 113.96
N PRO A 106 -30.34 -73.21 115.27
CA PRO A 106 -31.22 -72.46 116.20
C PRO A 106 -30.56 -72.14 117.57
N LEU A 107 -31.33 -71.68 118.56
CA LEU A 107 -30.96 -71.59 119.99
C LEU A 107 -32.15 -71.96 120.90
N ASN A 108 -31.88 -72.43 122.12
CA ASN A 108 -32.86 -72.61 123.21
C ASN A 108 -32.15 -72.65 124.59
N GLU A 109 -32.90 -72.40 125.69
CA GLU A 109 -32.41 -72.26 127.08
C GLU A 109 -32.39 -73.62 127.85
N GLY A 110 -31.85 -73.77 129.07
CA GLY A 110 -31.17 -72.87 130.04
C GLY A 110 -30.09 -73.67 130.81
N ASP A 111 -29.47 -73.23 131.93
CA ASP A 111 -29.78 -72.15 132.89
C ASP A 111 -28.48 -71.52 133.47
N ALA A 112 -28.60 -70.46 134.30
CA ALA A 112 -27.55 -69.82 135.14
C ALA A 112 -26.73 -68.62 134.57
N VAL A 113 -27.23 -67.87 133.59
CA VAL A 113 -26.48 -66.78 132.89
C VAL A 113 -26.59 -65.38 133.56
N THR A 114 -27.41 -65.21 134.60
CA THR A 114 -27.96 -63.91 135.06
C THR A 114 -26.94 -62.83 135.48
N TYR A 115 -25.71 -63.19 135.83
CA TYR A 115 -24.66 -62.22 136.20
C TYR A 115 -23.70 -61.84 135.06
N GLN A 116 -23.61 -62.64 133.99
CA GLN A 116 -22.74 -62.34 132.84
C GLN A 116 -23.41 -61.37 131.86
N TRP A 117 -24.73 -61.54 131.65
CA TRP A 117 -25.52 -60.79 130.67
C TRP A 117 -25.44 -59.26 130.84
N LYS A 118 -25.44 -58.77 132.09
CA LYS A 118 -25.52 -57.33 132.36
C LYS A 118 -24.29 -56.55 131.87
N ALA A 119 -23.09 -57.06 132.14
CA ALA A 119 -21.85 -56.44 131.67
C ALA A 119 -21.76 -56.40 130.13
N GLN A 120 -22.27 -57.44 129.46
CA GLN A 120 -22.30 -57.53 128.01
C GLN A 120 -23.28 -56.51 127.39
N VAL A 121 -24.43 -56.27 128.03
CA VAL A 121 -25.42 -55.26 127.59
C VAL A 121 -24.90 -53.84 127.79
N ASP A 122 -24.23 -53.54 128.91
CA ASP A 122 -23.62 -52.23 129.14
C ASP A 122 -22.53 -51.93 128.08
N GLN A 123 -21.68 -52.92 127.76
CA GLN A 123 -20.66 -52.78 126.71
C GLN A 123 -21.26 -52.57 125.31
N LEU A 124 -22.29 -53.35 124.93
CA LEU A 124 -23.01 -53.20 123.66
C LEU A 124 -23.72 -51.83 123.56
N THR A 125 -24.20 -51.28 124.67
CA THR A 125 -24.86 -49.97 124.70
C THR A 125 -23.87 -48.84 124.38
N VAL A 126 -22.64 -48.90 124.91
CA VAL A 126 -21.57 -47.93 124.58
C VAL A 126 -21.11 -48.08 123.12
N GLN A 127 -20.98 -49.31 122.62
CA GLN A 127 -20.64 -49.57 121.22
C GLN A 127 -21.70 -48.95 120.29
N LEU A 128 -22.98 -49.23 120.52
CA LEU A 128 -24.09 -48.72 119.71
C LEU A 128 -24.19 -47.18 119.74
N ALA A 129 -23.86 -46.53 120.86
CA ALA A 129 -23.80 -45.08 120.95
C ALA A 129 -22.66 -44.50 120.08
N THR A 130 -21.50 -45.14 120.11
CA THR A 130 -20.31 -44.75 119.33
C THR A 130 -20.55 -44.93 117.83
N ASP A 131 -21.07 -46.09 117.42
CA ASP A 131 -21.38 -46.39 116.02
C ASP A 131 -22.45 -45.43 115.46
N ARG A 132 -23.45 -45.04 116.28
CA ARG A 132 -24.44 -44.02 115.90
C ARG A 132 -23.83 -42.64 115.67
N GLN A 133 -22.85 -42.22 116.48
CA GLN A 133 -22.17 -40.95 116.27
C GLN A 133 -21.35 -40.98 114.97
N VAL A 134 -20.55 -42.03 114.74
CA VAL A 134 -19.77 -42.19 113.51
C VAL A 134 -20.67 -42.24 112.26
N HIS A 135 -21.84 -42.88 112.35
CA HIS A 135 -22.84 -42.85 111.28
C HIS A 135 -23.42 -41.46 111.04
N ALA A 136 -23.74 -40.69 112.09
CA ALA A 136 -24.26 -39.32 111.95
C ALA A 136 -23.24 -38.38 111.30
N GLU A 137 -21.97 -38.45 111.72
CA GLU A 137 -20.87 -37.69 111.12
C GLU A 137 -20.66 -38.06 109.64
N ARG A 138 -20.72 -39.35 109.31
CA ARG A 138 -20.59 -39.85 107.92
C ARG A 138 -21.77 -39.47 107.02
N VAL A 139 -23.00 -39.43 107.56
CA VAL A 139 -24.18 -38.91 106.83
C VAL A 139 -24.01 -37.41 106.54
N SER A 140 -23.63 -36.61 107.55
CA SER A 140 -23.39 -35.17 107.39
C SER A 140 -22.33 -34.87 106.30
N GLN A 141 -21.23 -35.62 106.26
CA GLN A 141 -20.21 -35.50 105.21
C GLN A 141 -20.76 -35.86 103.81
N LEU A 142 -21.61 -36.87 103.69
CA LEU A 142 -22.24 -37.25 102.42
C LEU A 142 -23.28 -36.22 101.96
N GLU A 143 -24.03 -35.61 102.88
CA GLU A 143 -24.96 -34.51 102.57
C GLU A 143 -24.22 -33.25 102.09
N GLN A 144 -23.11 -32.88 102.72
CA GLN A 144 -22.25 -31.78 102.26
C GLN A 144 -21.67 -32.04 100.86
N LEU A 145 -21.16 -33.25 100.60
CA LEU A 145 -20.69 -33.64 99.27
C LEU A 145 -21.81 -33.64 98.22
N ALA A 146 -23.01 -34.07 98.57
CA ALA A 146 -24.17 -34.03 97.67
C ALA A 146 -24.55 -32.58 97.32
N GLN A 147 -24.59 -31.68 98.31
CA GLN A 147 -24.85 -30.25 98.09
C GLN A 147 -23.78 -29.60 97.21
N GLN A 148 -22.49 -29.91 97.43
CA GLN A 148 -21.40 -29.45 96.56
C GLN A 148 -21.60 -29.92 95.11
N ARG A 149 -21.92 -31.20 94.88
CA ARG A 149 -22.15 -31.71 93.52
C ARG A 149 -23.36 -31.08 92.83
N VAL A 150 -24.40 -30.71 93.56
CA VAL A 150 -25.55 -29.96 93.01
C VAL A 150 -25.14 -28.54 92.59
N ALA A 151 -24.32 -27.84 93.39
CA ALA A 151 -23.81 -26.52 93.04
C ALA A 151 -22.83 -26.55 91.84
N GLU A 152 -21.93 -27.53 91.80
CA GLU A 152 -21.05 -27.78 90.64
C GLU A 152 -21.85 -28.06 89.37
N LYS A 153 -22.89 -28.91 89.45
CA LYS A 153 -23.78 -29.22 88.34
C LYS A 153 -24.47 -27.97 87.80
N ALA A 154 -25.11 -27.17 88.67
CA ALA A 154 -25.81 -25.95 88.25
C ALA A 154 -24.87 -24.94 87.57
N THR A 155 -23.62 -24.83 88.06
CA THR A 155 -22.58 -23.97 87.47
C THR A 155 -22.17 -24.44 86.07
N LEU A 156 -22.13 -25.76 85.83
CA LEU A 156 -21.83 -26.34 84.51
C LEU A 156 -23.01 -26.21 83.55
N GLU A 157 -24.24 -26.39 84.01
CA GLU A 157 -25.46 -26.19 83.20
C GLU A 157 -25.58 -24.73 82.73
N GLN A 158 -25.28 -23.75 83.60
CA GLN A 158 -25.24 -22.33 83.22
C GLN A 158 -24.17 -22.04 82.15
N LYS A 159 -22.95 -22.60 82.29
CA LYS A 159 -21.88 -22.44 81.29
C LYS A 159 -22.24 -23.08 79.95
N LEU A 160 -22.91 -24.23 79.96
CA LEU A 160 -23.37 -24.89 78.74
C LEU A 160 -24.40 -24.03 77.99
N GLN A 161 -25.37 -23.46 78.70
CA GLN A 161 -26.36 -22.54 78.10
C GLN A 161 -25.69 -21.29 77.51
N GLN A 162 -24.71 -20.70 78.20
CA GLN A 162 -23.96 -19.55 77.69
C GLN A 162 -23.21 -19.87 76.39
N LEU A 163 -22.52 -21.02 76.34
CA LEU A 163 -21.80 -21.46 75.13
C LEU A 163 -22.76 -21.78 73.96
N GLN A 164 -23.92 -22.39 74.24
CA GLN A 164 -24.95 -22.65 73.23
C GLN A 164 -25.52 -21.36 72.65
N TRP A 165 -25.80 -20.37 73.50
CA TRP A 165 -26.27 -19.05 73.06
C TRP A 165 -25.22 -18.34 72.20
N GLN A 166 -23.97 -18.33 72.63
CA GLN A 166 -22.87 -17.68 71.89
C GLN A 166 -22.62 -18.36 70.54
N HIS A 167 -22.56 -19.69 70.47
CA HIS A 167 -22.45 -20.43 69.20
C HIS A 167 -23.63 -20.12 68.26
N THR A 168 -24.84 -19.94 68.79
CA THR A 168 -26.02 -19.59 67.98
C THR A 168 -25.88 -18.17 67.40
N GLN A 169 -25.35 -17.22 68.16
CA GLN A 169 -25.07 -15.87 67.70
C GLN A 169 -23.96 -15.85 66.63
N ASP A 170 -22.84 -16.52 66.88
CA ASP A 170 -21.70 -16.60 65.96
C ASP A 170 -22.11 -17.26 64.62
N SER A 171 -22.93 -18.32 64.67
CA SER A 171 -23.46 -18.99 63.49
C SER A 171 -24.37 -18.08 62.66
N ALA A 172 -25.31 -17.37 63.32
CA ALA A 172 -26.20 -16.42 62.63
C ALA A 172 -25.44 -15.25 61.99
N GLN A 173 -24.42 -14.72 62.69
CA GLN A 173 -23.57 -13.66 62.14
C GLN A 173 -22.69 -14.15 60.97
N HIS A 174 -22.23 -15.40 61.00
CA HIS A 174 -21.51 -16.01 59.87
C HIS A 174 -22.43 -16.21 58.66
N GLU A 175 -23.64 -16.74 58.86
CA GLU A 175 -24.64 -16.89 57.78
C GLU A 175 -25.00 -15.54 57.13
N GLN A 176 -25.19 -14.49 57.93
CA GLN A 176 -25.51 -13.16 57.40
C GLN A 176 -24.34 -12.55 56.60
N ASN A 177 -23.10 -12.62 57.12
CA ASN A 177 -21.90 -12.18 56.39
C ASN A 177 -21.74 -12.92 55.04
N MET A 178 -22.03 -14.22 55.00
CA MET A 178 -22.03 -15.00 53.76
C MET A 178 -23.15 -14.57 52.80
N HIS A 179 -24.33 -14.21 53.32
CA HIS A 179 -25.43 -13.71 52.51
C HIS A 179 -25.10 -12.36 51.84
N ASP A 180 -24.47 -11.44 52.59
CA ASP A 180 -24.08 -10.11 52.11
C ASP A 180 -22.96 -10.18 51.05
N GLN A 181 -21.99 -11.10 51.21
CA GLN A 181 -21.00 -11.39 50.16
C GLN A 181 -21.66 -11.93 48.88
N VAL A 182 -22.60 -12.88 49.01
CA VAL A 182 -23.33 -13.45 47.86
C VAL A 182 -24.22 -12.39 47.19
N ALA A 183 -24.79 -11.46 47.95
CA ALA A 183 -25.53 -10.32 47.39
C ALA A 183 -24.62 -9.37 46.60
N THR A 184 -23.45 -9.04 47.15
CA THR A 184 -22.44 -8.19 46.51
C THR A 184 -21.96 -8.78 45.18
N LEU A 185 -21.53 -10.05 45.18
CA LEU A 185 -21.07 -10.76 43.98
C LEU A 185 -22.18 -10.89 42.91
N ARG A 186 -23.45 -10.99 43.31
CA ARG A 186 -24.59 -10.96 42.37
C ARG A 186 -24.76 -9.58 41.73
N GLN A 187 -24.54 -8.50 42.47
CA GLN A 187 -24.62 -7.13 41.93
C GLN A 187 -23.48 -6.85 40.94
N GLU A 188 -22.24 -7.18 41.31
CA GLU A 188 -21.06 -7.02 40.44
C GLU A 188 -21.19 -7.81 39.12
N ASN A 189 -21.74 -9.03 39.19
CA ASN A 189 -21.99 -9.86 38.02
C ASN A 189 -23.13 -9.30 37.13
N GLN A 190 -24.21 -8.77 37.73
CA GLN A 190 -25.25 -8.06 36.97
C GLN A 190 -24.72 -6.79 36.29
N GLU A 191 -23.84 -6.04 36.95
CA GLU A 191 -23.23 -4.84 36.37
C GLU A 191 -22.25 -5.18 35.25
N SER A 192 -21.43 -6.20 35.44
CA SER A 192 -20.57 -6.78 34.40
C SER A 192 -21.37 -7.23 33.18
N ALA A 193 -22.50 -7.91 33.38
CA ALA A 193 -23.39 -8.34 32.29
C ALA A 193 -23.97 -7.14 31.51
N ARG A 194 -24.36 -6.05 32.20
CA ARG A 194 -24.82 -4.80 31.55
C ARG A 194 -23.70 -4.15 30.73
N GLN A 195 -22.47 -4.10 31.25
CA GLN A 195 -21.32 -3.56 30.52
C GLN A 195 -21.02 -4.38 29.25
N VAL A 196 -20.98 -5.72 29.36
CA VAL A 196 -20.80 -6.61 28.20
C VAL A 196 -21.89 -6.40 27.16
N GLN A 197 -23.17 -6.32 27.56
CA GLN A 197 -24.27 -6.11 26.62
C GLN A 197 -24.23 -4.72 25.95
N SER A 198 -23.78 -3.69 26.65
CA SER A 198 -23.51 -2.36 26.08
C SER A 198 -22.43 -2.41 25.00
N VAL A 199 -21.31 -3.09 25.27
CA VAL A 199 -20.21 -3.26 24.30
C VAL A 199 -20.66 -4.07 23.08
N VAL A 200 -21.45 -5.12 23.25
CA VAL A 200 -22.01 -5.91 22.14
C VAL A 200 -22.89 -5.04 21.23
N LEU A 201 -23.78 -4.21 21.80
CA LEU A 201 -24.63 -3.30 21.02
C LEU A 201 -23.80 -2.24 20.26
N ALA A 202 -22.77 -1.68 20.90
CA ALA A 202 -21.86 -0.72 20.26
C ALA A 202 -21.08 -1.35 19.08
N LEU A 203 -20.58 -2.58 19.25
CA LEU A 203 -19.91 -3.33 18.18
C LEU A 203 -20.86 -3.68 17.03
N GLN A 204 -22.12 -4.04 17.33
CA GLN A 204 -23.12 -4.37 16.32
C GLN A 204 -23.54 -3.14 15.51
N ALA A 205 -23.64 -1.96 16.14
CA ALA A 205 -23.85 -0.69 15.46
C ALA A 205 -22.66 -0.30 14.57
N LEU A 206 -21.42 -0.46 15.06
CA LEU A 206 -20.19 -0.24 14.28
C LEU A 206 -20.10 -1.15 13.06
N THR A 207 -20.43 -2.44 13.22
CA THR A 207 -20.45 -3.42 12.12
C THR A 207 -21.48 -3.03 11.06
N SER A 208 -22.67 -2.60 11.48
CA SER A 208 -23.74 -2.17 10.58
C SER A 208 -23.35 -0.91 9.79
N SER A 209 -22.80 0.10 10.48
CA SER A 209 -22.27 1.33 9.86
C SER A 209 -21.18 1.02 8.84
N ASN A 210 -20.17 0.23 9.21
CA ASN A 210 -19.09 -0.17 8.32
C ASN A 210 -19.60 -0.95 7.09
N GLY A 211 -20.63 -1.80 7.24
CA GLY A 211 -21.30 -2.45 6.12
C GLY A 211 -21.86 -1.43 5.11
N THR A 212 -22.69 -0.49 5.58
CA THR A 212 -23.30 0.54 4.70
C THR A 212 -22.25 1.44 4.03
N ASN A 213 -21.15 1.75 4.72
CA ASN A 213 -20.04 2.53 4.14
C ASN A 213 -19.30 1.77 3.03
N VAL A 214 -19.09 0.46 3.19
CA VAL A 214 -18.48 -0.38 2.15
C VAL A 214 -19.40 -0.54 0.95
N GLU A 215 -20.71 -0.74 1.17
CA GLU A 215 -21.70 -0.82 0.08
C GLU A 215 -21.76 0.49 -0.72
N ALA A 216 -21.77 1.65 -0.05
CA ALA A 216 -21.74 2.96 -0.70
C ALA A 216 -20.45 3.19 -1.51
N LEU A 217 -19.29 2.78 -1.00
CA LEU A 217 -18.02 2.86 -1.73
C LEU A 217 -17.98 1.93 -2.95
N VAL A 218 -18.53 0.72 -2.84
CA VAL A 218 -18.64 -0.22 -3.97
C VAL A 218 -19.60 0.28 -5.05
N ALA A 219 -20.71 0.91 -4.66
CA ALA A 219 -21.63 1.56 -5.60
C ALA A 219 -20.94 2.73 -6.33
N ALA A 220 -20.33 3.67 -5.60
CA ALA A 220 -19.62 4.80 -6.19
C ALA A 220 -18.46 4.38 -7.12
N ALA A 221 -17.73 3.32 -6.77
CA ALA A 221 -16.68 2.76 -7.61
C ALA A 221 -17.23 2.11 -8.91
N ARG A 222 -18.38 1.41 -8.83
CA ARG A 222 -19.07 0.87 -10.01
C ARG A 222 -19.55 1.99 -10.93
N ASP A 223 -20.17 3.03 -10.40
CA ASP A 223 -20.72 4.13 -11.18
C ASP A 223 -19.60 4.94 -11.87
N ALA A 224 -18.50 5.20 -11.15
CA ALA A 224 -17.30 5.82 -11.72
C ALA A 224 -16.67 4.97 -12.83
N TRP A 225 -16.65 3.65 -12.68
CA TRP A 225 -16.17 2.73 -13.73
C TRP A 225 -17.08 2.73 -14.96
N GLN A 226 -18.40 2.68 -14.79
CA GLN A 226 -19.36 2.76 -15.90
C GLN A 226 -19.28 4.09 -16.65
N ALA A 227 -19.10 5.21 -15.94
CA ALA A 227 -18.89 6.52 -16.54
C ALA A 227 -17.58 6.58 -17.37
N LYS A 228 -16.53 5.88 -16.92
CA LYS A 228 -15.26 5.79 -17.67
C LYS A 228 -15.36 4.88 -18.88
N ASP A 229 -16.03 3.74 -18.78
CA ASP A 229 -16.30 2.85 -19.90
C ASP A 229 -17.15 3.54 -21.00
N ALA A 230 -18.17 4.30 -20.60
CA ALA A 230 -18.93 5.15 -21.52
C ALA A 230 -18.08 6.25 -22.18
N GLN A 231 -17.13 6.85 -21.43
CA GLN A 231 -16.19 7.83 -21.99
C GLN A 231 -15.23 7.19 -23.01
N VAL A 232 -14.74 5.97 -22.76
CA VAL A 232 -13.91 5.21 -23.72
C VAL A 232 -14.69 4.94 -25.00
N ARG A 233 -15.91 4.41 -24.91
CA ARG A 233 -16.75 4.12 -26.08
C ARG A 233 -17.08 5.37 -26.92
N ALA A 234 -17.21 6.53 -26.29
CA ALA A 234 -17.37 7.81 -27.00
C ALA A 234 -16.08 8.25 -27.73
N LEU A 235 -14.90 8.01 -27.13
CA LEU A 235 -13.60 8.29 -27.77
C LEU A 235 -13.33 7.32 -28.93
N GLU A 236 -13.67 6.04 -28.80
CA GLU A 236 -13.57 5.03 -29.87
C GLU A 236 -14.38 5.45 -31.11
N HIS A 237 -15.64 5.88 -30.92
CA HIS A 237 -16.47 6.40 -32.01
C HIS A 237 -15.89 7.70 -32.62
N THR A 238 -15.25 8.54 -31.80
CA THR A 238 -14.59 9.76 -32.30
C THR A 238 -13.36 9.42 -33.15
N VAL A 239 -12.55 8.45 -32.72
CA VAL A 239 -11.39 7.96 -33.48
C VAL A 239 -11.82 7.32 -34.80
N ALA A 240 -12.87 6.52 -34.82
CA ALA A 240 -13.41 5.95 -36.05
C ALA A 240 -13.83 7.04 -37.05
N SER A 241 -14.56 8.06 -36.59
CA SER A 241 -14.98 9.19 -37.44
C SER A 241 -13.80 9.99 -38.01
N LEU A 242 -12.71 10.13 -37.26
CA LEU A 242 -11.48 10.80 -37.72
C LEU A 242 -10.68 9.94 -38.71
N GLU A 243 -10.71 8.62 -38.57
CA GLU A 243 -10.11 7.67 -39.51
C GLU A 243 -10.86 7.70 -40.86
N ASP A 244 -12.19 7.81 -40.85
CA ASP A 244 -13.01 8.02 -42.05
C ASP A 244 -12.76 9.37 -42.73
N GLU A 245 -12.67 10.47 -41.96
CA GLU A 245 -12.35 11.80 -42.51
C GLU A 245 -10.93 11.86 -43.10
N LYS A 246 -9.97 11.20 -42.47
CA LYS A 246 -8.60 10.97 -42.96
C LYS A 246 -8.58 10.15 -44.26
N ASN A 247 -9.46 9.17 -44.41
CA ASN A 247 -9.60 8.40 -45.65
C ASN A 247 -10.26 9.25 -46.76
N LEU A 248 -11.28 10.05 -46.45
CA LEU A 248 -11.94 10.95 -47.39
C LEU A 248 -11.03 12.08 -47.89
N THR A 249 -10.25 12.69 -47.00
CA THR A 249 -9.25 13.70 -47.38
C THR A 249 -8.13 13.10 -48.24
N ARG A 250 -7.72 11.86 -47.97
CA ARG A 250 -6.73 11.13 -48.79
C ARG A 250 -7.25 10.81 -50.19
N THR A 251 -8.50 10.36 -50.34
CA THR A 251 -9.09 10.09 -51.68
C THR A 251 -9.33 11.38 -52.47
N ASN A 252 -9.79 12.45 -51.81
CA ASN A 252 -9.92 13.78 -52.44
C ASN A 252 -8.57 14.33 -52.93
N SER A 253 -7.51 14.19 -52.12
CA SER A 253 -6.15 14.59 -52.50
C SER A 253 -5.61 13.78 -53.70
N ALA A 254 -5.86 12.47 -53.73
CA ALA A 254 -5.51 11.63 -54.88
C ALA A 254 -6.28 12.02 -56.16
N SER A 255 -7.57 12.34 -56.03
CA SER A 255 -8.40 12.81 -57.15
C SER A 255 -7.93 14.15 -57.71
N LEU A 256 -7.62 15.13 -56.84
CA LEU A 256 -7.00 16.41 -57.23
C LEU A 256 -5.65 16.21 -57.92
N SER A 257 -4.78 15.35 -57.39
CA SER A 257 -3.47 15.04 -58.00
C SER A 257 -3.62 14.41 -59.40
N ASN A 258 -4.57 13.50 -59.58
CA ASN A 258 -4.89 12.93 -60.89
C ASN A 258 -5.47 13.97 -61.85
N LYS A 259 -6.33 14.88 -61.36
CA LYS A 259 -6.85 15.97 -62.19
C LYS A 259 -5.73 16.90 -62.66
N TYR A 260 -4.88 17.39 -61.76
CA TYR A 260 -3.75 18.26 -62.15
C TYR A 260 -2.80 17.56 -63.13
N ARG A 261 -2.59 16.24 -63.01
CA ARG A 261 -1.83 15.47 -64.01
C ARG A 261 -2.50 15.48 -65.39
N GLY A 262 -3.83 15.32 -65.44
CA GLY A 262 -4.60 15.44 -66.68
C GLY A 262 -4.54 16.84 -67.28
N ASP A 263 -4.74 17.86 -66.45
CA ASP A 263 -4.67 19.28 -66.83
C ASP A 263 -3.27 19.62 -67.41
N ILE A 264 -2.18 19.08 -66.83
CA ILE A 264 -0.81 19.20 -67.36
C ILE A 264 -0.69 18.56 -68.74
N VAL A 265 -1.11 17.31 -68.94
CA VAL A 265 -1.02 16.62 -70.23
C VAL A 265 -1.79 17.35 -71.34
N VAL A 266 -2.94 17.97 -71.01
CA VAL A 266 -3.69 18.83 -71.94
C VAL A 266 -2.90 20.10 -72.28
N LEU A 267 -2.27 20.75 -71.30
CA LEU A 267 -1.43 21.94 -71.54
C LEU A 267 -0.17 21.63 -72.36
N GLU A 268 0.43 20.45 -72.18
CA GLU A 268 1.55 19.99 -73.01
C GLU A 268 1.12 19.74 -74.46
N GLY A 269 -0.04 19.10 -74.68
CA GLY A 269 -0.60 18.97 -76.04
C GLY A 269 -0.92 20.31 -76.71
N VAL A 270 -1.39 21.30 -75.95
CA VAL A 270 -1.62 22.67 -76.45
C VAL A 270 -0.30 23.39 -76.76
N ARG A 271 0.75 23.22 -75.96
CA ARG A 271 2.11 23.72 -76.26
C ARG A 271 2.58 23.14 -77.60
N ASP A 272 2.51 21.82 -77.75
CA ASP A 272 3.07 21.13 -78.92
C ASP A 272 2.33 21.51 -80.22
N GLN A 273 1.02 21.74 -80.14
CA GLN A 273 0.25 22.31 -81.26
C GLN A 273 0.70 23.74 -81.60
N LEU A 274 0.85 24.62 -80.60
CA LEU A 274 1.30 26.00 -80.82
C LEU A 274 2.72 26.08 -81.37
N GLU A 275 3.61 25.16 -80.99
CA GLU A 275 4.96 25.06 -81.57
C GLU A 275 4.91 24.61 -83.04
N ALA A 276 4.02 23.68 -83.41
CA ALA A 276 3.78 23.28 -84.79
C ALA A 276 3.19 24.41 -85.65
N ASP A 277 2.18 25.13 -85.14
CA ASP A 277 1.55 26.28 -85.81
C ASP A 277 2.58 27.40 -86.05
N LEU A 278 3.42 27.68 -85.04
CA LEU A 278 4.49 28.67 -85.12
C LEU A 278 5.62 28.25 -86.10
N ALA A 279 5.89 26.96 -86.25
CA ALA A 279 6.77 26.44 -87.29
C ALA A 279 6.17 26.60 -88.70
N SER A 280 4.86 26.36 -88.86
CA SER A 280 4.14 26.57 -90.12
C SER A 280 4.16 28.04 -90.58
N LEU A 281 3.80 28.97 -89.67
CA LEU A 281 3.82 30.42 -89.95
C LEU A 281 5.24 30.94 -90.28
N LYS A 282 6.29 30.34 -89.70
CA LYS A 282 7.68 30.64 -90.08
C LYS A 282 7.98 30.21 -91.53
N ALA A 283 7.46 29.07 -91.98
CA ALA A 283 7.62 28.57 -93.34
C ALA A 283 6.86 29.44 -94.36
N GLU A 284 5.59 29.76 -94.11
CA GLU A 284 4.82 30.71 -94.93
C GLU A 284 5.53 32.07 -95.02
N GLY A 285 6.06 32.57 -93.91
CA GLY A 285 6.85 33.79 -93.88
C GLY A 285 8.14 33.73 -94.71
N VAL A 286 8.74 32.54 -94.93
CA VAL A 286 9.85 32.38 -95.88
C VAL A 286 9.34 32.48 -97.32
N VAL A 287 8.25 31.79 -97.67
CA VAL A 287 7.66 31.81 -99.02
C VAL A 287 7.27 33.23 -99.44
N LEU A 288 6.55 33.95 -98.57
CA LEU A 288 6.16 35.34 -98.83
C LEU A 288 7.35 36.29 -99.01
N ARG A 289 8.49 36.03 -98.34
CA ARG A 289 9.73 36.80 -98.56
C ARG A 289 10.39 36.48 -99.90
N SER A 290 10.38 35.22 -100.36
CA SER A 290 10.86 34.88 -101.71
C SER A 290 9.96 35.45 -102.81
N ASP A 291 8.64 35.46 -102.61
CA ASP A 291 7.69 36.02 -103.57
C ASP A 291 7.83 37.53 -103.70
N CYS A 292 8.01 38.24 -102.57
CA CYS A 292 8.33 39.68 -102.59
C CYS A 292 9.65 39.96 -103.33
N ALA A 293 10.72 39.19 -103.04
CA ALA A 293 12.00 39.35 -103.72
C ALA A 293 11.90 39.08 -105.24
N ALA A 294 11.09 38.11 -105.67
CA ALA A 294 10.80 37.86 -107.08
C ALA A 294 10.04 39.04 -107.71
N LYS A 295 9.07 39.63 -107.00
CA LYS A 295 8.32 40.80 -107.46
C LYS A 295 9.16 42.08 -107.50
N ASP A 296 10.14 42.26 -106.61
CA ASP A 296 11.13 43.35 -106.72
C ASP A 296 12.01 43.19 -107.97
N VAL A 297 12.41 41.96 -108.32
CA VAL A 297 13.15 41.68 -109.57
C VAL A 297 12.27 41.94 -110.81
N GLU A 298 10.99 41.60 -110.76
CA GLU A 298 10.03 41.97 -111.82
C GLU A 298 9.88 43.49 -111.96
N CYS A 299 9.78 44.21 -110.83
CA CYS A 299 9.69 45.68 -110.82
C CYS A 299 10.96 46.38 -111.31
N THR A 300 12.16 45.85 -111.03
CA THR A 300 13.41 46.41 -111.57
C THR A 300 13.52 46.15 -113.08
N ASN A 301 13.16 44.96 -113.56
CA ASN A 301 13.08 44.67 -115.00
C ASN A 301 12.09 45.60 -115.74
N LEU A 302 10.90 45.82 -115.18
CA LEU A 302 9.91 46.75 -115.76
C LEU A 302 10.40 48.20 -115.77
N ARG A 303 11.16 48.65 -114.77
CA ARG A 303 11.81 49.97 -114.77
C ARG A 303 12.88 50.10 -115.87
N VAL A 304 13.65 49.04 -116.14
CA VAL A 304 14.63 49.02 -117.23
C VAL A 304 13.93 49.08 -118.60
N GLN A 305 12.83 48.34 -118.78
CA GLN A 305 12.03 48.41 -120.01
C GLN A 305 11.42 49.81 -120.22
N LEU A 306 10.92 50.46 -119.16
CA LEU A 306 10.39 51.82 -119.23
C LEU A 306 11.49 52.85 -119.58
N ALA A 307 12.70 52.69 -119.04
CA ALA A 307 13.84 53.54 -119.37
C ALA A 307 14.26 53.38 -120.84
N GLN A 308 14.29 52.15 -121.37
CA GLN A 308 14.56 51.91 -122.79
C GLN A 308 13.48 52.55 -123.68
N ALA A 309 12.19 52.33 -123.38
CA ALA A 309 11.09 52.92 -124.14
C ALA A 309 11.11 54.46 -124.12
N THR A 310 11.60 55.07 -123.02
CA THR A 310 11.80 56.52 -122.94
C THR A 310 12.92 56.98 -123.89
N ALA A 311 14.06 56.29 -123.89
CA ALA A 311 15.17 56.59 -124.80
C ALA A 311 14.80 56.39 -126.28
N ASP A 312 14.01 55.36 -126.59
CA ASP A 312 13.48 55.14 -127.95
C ASP A 312 12.56 56.29 -128.40
N VAL A 313 11.74 56.83 -127.48
CA VAL A 313 10.90 58.01 -127.73
C VAL A 313 11.74 59.27 -127.94
N ASP A 314 12.81 59.49 -127.17
CA ASP A 314 13.73 60.62 -127.37
C ASP A 314 14.44 60.55 -128.74
N VAL A 315 14.85 59.35 -129.17
CA VAL A 315 15.41 59.13 -130.52
C VAL A 315 14.36 59.45 -131.60
N LYS A 316 13.10 59.03 -131.44
CA LYS A 316 12.03 59.37 -132.38
C LYS A 316 11.63 60.85 -132.35
N ALA A 317 11.75 61.53 -131.22
CA ALA A 317 11.59 62.97 -131.14
C ALA A 317 12.71 63.69 -131.95
N ALA A 318 13.96 63.23 -131.81
CA ALA A 318 15.10 63.75 -132.57
C ALA A 318 14.93 63.57 -134.10
N GLU A 319 14.52 62.37 -134.56
CA GLU A 319 14.17 62.10 -135.96
C GLU A 319 13.08 63.06 -136.47
N VAL A 320 12.02 63.30 -135.68
CA VAL A 320 10.93 64.21 -136.06
C VAL A 320 11.40 65.68 -136.17
N THR A 321 12.31 66.14 -135.32
CA THR A 321 12.95 67.46 -135.52
C THR A 321 13.76 67.52 -136.81
N GLN A 322 14.55 66.48 -137.12
CA GLN A 322 15.38 66.44 -138.33
C GLN A 322 14.53 66.43 -139.61
N VAL A 323 13.41 65.69 -139.61
CA VAL A 323 12.41 65.70 -140.70
C VAL A 323 11.74 67.08 -140.83
N ARG A 324 11.45 67.77 -139.72
CA ARG A 324 10.91 69.14 -139.75
C ARG A 324 11.91 70.15 -140.33
N GLU A 325 13.20 70.01 -140.05
CA GLU A 325 14.24 70.87 -140.65
C GLU A 325 14.38 70.61 -142.16
N ALA A 326 14.32 69.35 -142.60
CA ALA A 326 14.28 69.01 -144.04
C ALA A 326 13.06 69.64 -144.75
N LEU A 327 11.86 69.51 -144.17
CA LEU A 327 10.64 70.15 -144.67
C LEU A 327 10.71 71.68 -144.64
N ALA A 328 11.44 72.29 -143.71
CA ALA A 328 11.68 73.73 -143.68
C ALA A 328 12.65 74.20 -144.79
N ILE A 329 13.54 73.33 -145.26
CA ILE A 329 14.39 73.58 -146.43
C ILE A 329 13.57 73.45 -147.73
N GLU A 330 12.79 72.36 -147.88
CA GLU A 330 11.87 72.22 -149.02
C GLU A 330 10.86 73.37 -149.09
N GLY A 331 10.31 73.81 -147.95
CA GLY A 331 9.41 74.95 -147.88
C GLY A 331 10.02 76.27 -148.35
N ARG A 332 11.34 76.47 -148.21
CA ARG A 332 12.04 77.63 -148.80
C ARG A 332 12.19 77.49 -150.32
N ASN A 333 12.51 76.29 -150.80
CA ASN A 333 12.64 76.01 -152.24
C ASN A 333 11.28 76.22 -152.95
N ALA A 334 10.20 75.71 -152.36
CA ALA A 334 8.83 75.93 -152.81
C ALA A 334 8.42 77.41 -152.76
N ALA A 335 8.90 78.19 -151.79
CA ALA A 335 8.65 79.63 -151.73
C ALA A 335 9.34 80.40 -152.87
N THR A 336 10.56 80.03 -153.27
CA THR A 336 11.21 80.60 -154.47
C THR A 336 10.53 80.15 -155.77
N GLU A 337 9.96 78.94 -155.81
CA GLU A 337 9.20 78.46 -156.97
C GLU A 337 7.84 79.18 -157.10
N CYS A 338 7.16 79.42 -155.98
CA CYS A 338 5.94 80.24 -155.94
C CYS A 338 6.17 81.70 -156.39
N ALA A 339 7.37 82.25 -156.20
CA ALA A 339 7.71 83.57 -156.73
C ALA A 339 7.76 83.57 -158.27
N ASN A 340 8.31 82.52 -158.89
CA ASN A 340 8.30 82.35 -160.34
C ASN A 340 6.88 82.10 -160.88
N LEU A 341 6.10 81.25 -160.22
CA LEU A 341 4.72 80.95 -160.64
C LEU A 341 3.78 82.15 -160.50
N ARG A 342 3.99 83.05 -159.53
CA ARG A 342 3.22 84.30 -159.41
C ARG A 342 3.36 85.18 -160.67
N GLY A 343 4.50 85.15 -161.34
CA GLY A 343 4.71 85.83 -162.64
C GLY A 343 3.95 85.21 -163.82
N GLN A 344 3.41 84.00 -163.68
CA GLN A 344 2.57 83.34 -164.70
C GLN A 344 1.07 83.56 -164.46
N VAL A 345 0.65 83.75 -163.21
CA VAL A 345 -0.76 83.93 -162.83
C VAL A 345 -1.37 85.21 -163.41
N GLU A 346 -0.59 86.29 -163.54
CA GLU A 346 -1.08 87.56 -164.11
C GLU A 346 -1.43 87.44 -165.61
N ALA A 347 -0.86 86.47 -166.34
CA ALA A 347 -1.16 86.26 -167.77
C ALA A 347 -2.48 85.50 -168.02
N LEU A 348 -2.82 84.53 -167.15
CA LEU A 348 -3.96 83.62 -167.35
C LEU A 348 -5.29 84.13 -166.78
N ALA A 349 -5.27 85.16 -165.92
CA ALA A 349 -6.46 85.75 -165.28
C ALA A 349 -7.45 86.47 -166.23
N SER A 350 -7.21 86.39 -167.54
CA SER A 350 -8.01 87.03 -168.60
C SER A 350 -9.07 86.12 -169.23
N GLN A 351 -8.82 84.81 -169.36
CA GLN A 351 -9.60 83.93 -170.25
C GLN A 351 -10.73 83.11 -169.58
N VAL A 352 -10.65 82.83 -168.28
CA VAL A 352 -11.62 81.89 -167.63
C VAL A 352 -12.93 82.57 -167.19
N ARG A 353 -12.95 83.91 -167.10
CA ARG A 353 -14.12 84.68 -166.61
C ARG A 353 -15.31 84.74 -167.60
N GLU A 354 -15.19 84.07 -168.75
CA GLU A 354 -16.15 84.11 -169.86
C GLU A 354 -17.05 82.85 -169.92
N LEU A 355 -16.75 81.79 -169.15
CA LEU A 355 -17.46 80.50 -169.20
C LEU A 355 -18.38 80.21 -167.99
N ASP A 356 -18.35 81.02 -166.93
CA ASP A 356 -19.04 80.74 -165.65
C ASP A 356 -20.45 81.35 -165.55
N MET A 357 -21.07 81.74 -166.68
CA MET A 357 -22.38 82.44 -166.68
C MET A 357 -23.58 81.63 -167.17
N GLU A 358 -23.42 80.43 -167.74
CA GLU A 358 -24.54 79.67 -168.34
C GLU A 358 -25.08 78.49 -167.48
N LEU A 359 -24.33 78.04 -166.47
CA LEU A 359 -24.57 76.87 -165.59
C LEU A 359 -25.87 76.77 -164.75
N GLN A 360 -26.87 77.66 -164.90
CA GLN A 360 -27.85 78.01 -163.85
C GLN A 360 -29.29 77.40 -164.00
N HIS A 361 -29.49 76.08 -164.13
CA HIS A 361 -30.85 75.49 -164.21
C HIS A 361 -31.05 74.01 -163.67
N ALA A 362 -32.16 73.76 -162.91
CA ALA A 362 -32.84 72.46 -162.50
C ALA A 362 -32.67 71.83 -161.05
N LYS A 363 -33.62 70.98 -160.54
CA LYS A 363 -33.91 70.61 -159.07
C LYS A 363 -34.76 69.29 -158.74
N SER A 364 -34.93 68.88 -157.43
CA SER A 364 -35.95 67.98 -156.68
C SER A 364 -35.50 66.57 -156.09
N ASN A 365 -36.10 65.69 -155.20
CA ASN A 365 -37.33 65.44 -154.29
C ASN A 365 -36.99 64.30 -153.18
N HIS A 366 -37.74 63.57 -152.25
CA HIS A 366 -39.12 63.34 -151.63
C HIS A 366 -39.10 62.48 -150.25
N ALA A 367 -40.23 62.00 -149.61
CA ALA A 367 -40.36 61.27 -148.26
C ALA A 367 -41.64 60.32 -147.99
N SER A 368 -42.03 59.82 -146.74
CA SER A 368 -43.37 59.18 -146.21
C SER A 368 -43.24 58.21 -144.92
N GLN A 369 -44.18 57.52 -144.15
CA GLN A 369 -45.65 57.50 -143.66
C GLN A 369 -45.98 56.46 -142.44
N SER A 370 -47.23 56.26 -141.90
CA SER A 370 -47.70 55.33 -140.75
C SER A 370 -49.25 54.91 -140.68
N SER A 371 -49.89 54.34 -139.58
CA SER A 371 -51.38 54.00 -139.24
C SER A 371 -51.88 52.48 -139.16
N GLY A 372 -53.08 51.93 -138.70
CA GLY A 372 -54.46 52.29 -138.15
C GLY A 372 -55.37 51.05 -137.63
N LEU A 373 -56.65 51.14 -137.09
CA LEU A 373 -57.41 50.03 -136.31
C LEU A 373 -59.00 50.13 -136.00
N ALA A 374 -59.78 49.01 -135.69
CA ALA A 374 -61.13 48.79 -134.94
C ALA A 374 -62.48 48.20 -135.59
N ALA A 375 -63.42 47.53 -134.82
CA ALA A 375 -64.97 47.53 -134.87
C ALA A 375 -65.82 46.27 -134.38
N ALA A 376 -67.00 46.45 -133.68
CA ALA A 376 -68.32 45.68 -133.70
C ALA A 376 -69.13 45.53 -132.35
N GLN A 377 -70.44 45.92 -132.26
CA GLN A 377 -71.31 45.83 -131.03
C GLN A 377 -72.83 46.13 -131.30
N ALA A 378 -73.83 45.42 -130.72
CA ALA A 378 -75.26 45.88 -130.65
C ALA A 378 -76.26 45.05 -129.75
N LEU A 379 -76.71 43.86 -130.18
CA LEU A 379 -78.09 43.36 -129.99
C LEU A 379 -78.48 42.68 -128.65
N ALA A 380 -77.58 42.53 -127.68
CA ALA A 380 -77.70 41.50 -126.63
C ALA A 380 -78.48 41.88 -125.33
N LEU A 381 -79.38 42.88 -125.34
CA LEU A 381 -79.87 43.50 -124.09
C LEU A 381 -81.22 43.01 -123.54
N GLU A 382 -82.20 42.65 -124.38
CA GLU A 382 -83.60 42.63 -123.94
C GLU A 382 -84.02 41.41 -123.08
N GLU A 383 -83.46 40.22 -123.33
CA GLU A 383 -83.80 39.00 -122.56
C GLU A 383 -83.38 39.10 -121.08
N SER A 384 -82.34 39.89 -120.78
CA SER A 384 -81.72 40.01 -119.45
C SER A 384 -82.69 40.48 -118.35
N ALA A 385 -83.73 41.24 -118.71
CA ALA A 385 -84.65 41.86 -117.76
C ALA A 385 -85.59 40.86 -117.08
N ARG A 386 -85.95 39.75 -117.74
CA ARG A 386 -86.99 38.83 -117.24
C ARG A 386 -86.47 37.88 -116.17
N GLU A 387 -85.21 37.46 -116.26
CA GLU A 387 -84.57 36.61 -115.24
C GLU A 387 -84.42 37.29 -113.88
N TRP A 388 -84.21 38.61 -113.86
CA TRP A 388 -83.90 39.35 -112.63
C TRP A 388 -85.00 39.22 -111.58
N LYS A 389 -86.27 39.31 -112.00
CA LYS A 389 -87.41 39.31 -111.09
C LYS A 389 -87.65 37.96 -110.39
N ALA A 390 -87.16 36.87 -110.97
CA ALA A 390 -87.18 35.56 -110.31
C ALA A 390 -86.07 35.44 -109.25
N LYS A 391 -84.88 35.98 -109.53
CA LYS A 391 -83.73 35.99 -108.61
C LYS A 391 -84.02 36.82 -107.34
N GLU A 392 -84.73 37.94 -107.50
CA GLU A 392 -85.16 38.83 -106.40
C GLU A 392 -86.03 38.11 -105.34
N ALA A 393 -86.95 37.25 -105.75
CA ALA A 393 -87.81 36.50 -104.83
C ALA A 393 -87.02 35.48 -103.98
N ALA A 394 -86.09 34.76 -104.62
CA ALA A 394 -85.24 33.77 -103.94
C ALA A 394 -84.30 34.42 -102.91
N TRP A 395 -83.72 35.59 -103.22
CA TRP A 395 -82.89 36.34 -102.28
C TRP A 395 -83.63 36.76 -101.01
N ASN A 396 -84.92 37.11 -101.08
CA ASN A 396 -85.68 37.50 -99.89
C ASN A 396 -85.89 36.35 -98.91
N VAL A 397 -86.05 35.11 -99.37
CA VAL A 397 -86.13 33.93 -98.49
C VAL A 397 -84.79 33.67 -97.81
N ALA A 398 -83.71 33.58 -98.60
CA ALA A 398 -82.36 33.34 -98.07
C ALA A 398 -81.90 34.41 -97.06
N LYS A 399 -82.33 35.67 -97.24
CA LYS A 399 -82.09 36.77 -96.30
C LYS A 399 -82.71 36.53 -94.92
N VAL A 400 -83.94 36.01 -94.86
CA VAL A 400 -84.65 35.73 -93.60
C VAL A 400 -84.00 34.57 -92.85
N GLU A 401 -83.61 33.51 -93.57
CA GLU A 401 -82.93 32.35 -92.97
C GLU A 401 -81.54 32.73 -92.41
N MET A 402 -80.77 33.52 -93.16
CA MET A 402 -79.47 34.04 -92.70
C MET A 402 -79.60 34.96 -91.48
N GLN A 403 -80.64 35.80 -91.42
CA GLN A 403 -80.91 36.64 -90.25
C GLN A 403 -81.21 35.78 -89.01
N ALA A 404 -82.07 34.75 -89.14
CA ALA A 404 -82.38 33.84 -88.04
C ALA A 404 -81.16 33.04 -87.55
N ALA A 405 -80.25 32.66 -88.46
CA ALA A 405 -78.99 32.01 -88.11
C ALA A 405 -78.02 32.95 -87.37
N HIS A 406 -77.87 34.19 -87.84
CA HIS A 406 -77.10 35.24 -87.18
C HIS A 406 -77.61 35.51 -85.76
N ASP A 407 -78.92 35.70 -85.60
CA ASP A 407 -79.53 36.05 -84.32
C ASP A 407 -79.58 34.87 -83.34
N LYS A 408 -79.30 33.63 -83.80
CA LYS A 408 -78.94 32.52 -82.92
C LYS A 408 -77.47 32.60 -82.50
N PHE A 409 -76.55 32.74 -83.45
CA PHE A 409 -75.11 32.78 -83.18
C PHE A 409 -74.74 33.88 -82.17
N VAL A 410 -75.32 35.08 -82.28
CA VAL A 410 -75.08 36.19 -81.35
C VAL A 410 -75.48 35.83 -79.90
N ARG A 411 -76.57 35.10 -79.69
CA ARG A 411 -76.99 34.64 -78.35
C ARG A 411 -76.06 33.55 -77.82
N ASP A 412 -75.70 32.58 -78.66
CA ASP A 412 -74.76 31.50 -78.31
C ASP A 412 -73.35 32.04 -77.99
N GLU A 413 -72.95 33.19 -78.55
CA GLU A 413 -71.73 33.92 -78.20
C GLU A 413 -71.86 34.69 -76.88
N GLU A 414 -72.92 35.47 -76.68
CA GLU A 414 -73.07 36.30 -75.49
C GLU A 414 -73.20 35.44 -74.21
N GLU A 415 -73.87 34.28 -74.29
CA GLU A 415 -73.85 33.29 -73.21
C GLU A 415 -72.44 32.79 -72.86
N LYS A 416 -71.57 32.56 -73.87
CA LYS A 416 -70.18 32.15 -73.63
C LYS A 416 -69.38 33.26 -72.97
N LYS A 417 -69.54 34.51 -73.42
CA LYS A 417 -68.89 35.69 -72.79
C LYS A 417 -69.27 35.82 -71.32
N VAL A 418 -70.55 35.66 -70.98
CA VAL A 418 -71.01 35.66 -69.58
C VAL A 418 -70.37 34.52 -68.78
N LYS A 419 -70.39 33.29 -69.30
CA LYS A 419 -69.78 32.12 -68.63
C LYS A 419 -68.26 32.29 -68.42
N VAL A 420 -67.54 32.80 -69.42
CA VAL A 420 -66.10 33.11 -69.34
C VAL A 420 -65.83 34.26 -68.35
N LYS A 421 -66.64 35.32 -68.35
CA LYS A 421 -66.52 36.44 -67.41
C LYS A 421 -66.68 35.98 -65.96
N THR A 422 -67.69 35.17 -65.66
CA THR A 422 -67.88 34.58 -64.33
C THR A 422 -66.72 33.68 -63.94
N TYR A 423 -66.20 32.86 -64.85
CA TYR A 423 -65.04 32.00 -64.59
C TYR A 423 -63.76 32.80 -64.28
N ILE A 424 -63.51 33.89 -65.01
CA ILE A 424 -62.39 34.81 -64.76
C ILE A 424 -62.57 35.54 -63.42
N GLN A 425 -63.79 35.95 -63.05
CA GLN A 425 -64.08 36.58 -61.77
C GLN A 425 -63.82 35.61 -60.60
N ASN A 426 -64.26 34.35 -60.71
CA ASN A 426 -63.99 33.31 -59.71
C ASN A 426 -62.49 33.04 -59.57
N LEU A 427 -61.77 32.81 -60.68
CA LEU A 427 -60.31 32.65 -60.69
C LEU A 427 -59.56 33.85 -60.06
N THR A 428 -60.08 35.07 -60.23
CA THR A 428 -59.50 36.28 -59.65
C THR A 428 -59.72 36.32 -58.13
N ALA A 429 -60.91 35.93 -57.66
CA ALA A 429 -61.21 35.82 -56.23
C ALA A 429 -60.40 34.70 -55.56
N ASP A 430 -60.33 33.52 -56.18
CA ASP A 430 -59.53 32.38 -55.69
C ASP A 430 -58.03 32.73 -55.63
N LYS A 431 -57.50 33.43 -56.65
CA LYS A 431 -56.12 33.95 -56.64
C LYS A 431 -55.90 34.95 -55.51
N GLN A 432 -56.80 35.90 -55.31
CA GLN A 432 -56.68 36.90 -54.25
C GLN A 432 -56.68 36.24 -52.86
N LYS A 433 -57.61 35.32 -52.63
CA LYS A 433 -57.68 34.53 -51.40
C LYS A 433 -56.42 33.69 -51.17
N ALA A 434 -55.90 33.03 -52.21
CA ALA A 434 -54.67 32.25 -52.10
C ALA A 434 -53.44 33.11 -51.74
N LEU A 435 -53.38 34.37 -52.21
CA LEU A 435 -52.33 35.30 -51.80
C LEU A 435 -52.48 35.72 -50.33
N GLU A 436 -53.71 35.97 -49.86
CA GLU A 436 -54.00 36.30 -48.46
C GLU A 436 -53.72 35.13 -47.50
N ASP A 437 -54.11 33.90 -47.87
CA ASP A 437 -53.81 32.69 -47.11
C ASP A 437 -52.28 32.41 -47.04
N VAL A 438 -51.53 32.72 -48.10
CA VAL A 438 -50.05 32.60 -48.11
C VAL A 438 -49.38 33.70 -47.28
N ASP A 439 -49.78 34.96 -47.43
CA ASP A 439 -49.26 36.09 -46.63
C ASP A 439 -49.49 35.86 -45.12
N LYS A 440 -50.68 35.36 -44.76
CA LYS A 440 -51.00 34.94 -43.40
C LYS A 440 -50.09 33.81 -42.91
N GLN A 441 -49.92 32.74 -43.69
CA GLN A 441 -49.04 31.63 -43.32
C GLN A 441 -47.58 32.05 -43.15
N VAL A 442 -47.06 32.95 -44.01
CA VAL A 442 -45.72 33.51 -43.86
C VAL A 442 -45.61 34.30 -42.55
N LYS A 443 -46.57 35.18 -42.24
CA LYS A 443 -46.57 35.97 -41.00
C LYS A 443 -46.66 35.09 -39.74
N GLU A 444 -47.52 34.07 -39.73
CA GLU A 444 -47.63 33.12 -38.61
C GLU A 444 -46.34 32.29 -38.45
N ARG A 445 -45.74 31.84 -39.55
CA ARG A 445 -44.46 31.11 -39.56
C ARG A 445 -43.31 31.98 -39.05
N ASP A 446 -43.25 33.24 -39.47
CA ASP A 446 -42.15 34.15 -39.14
C ASP A 446 -42.24 34.62 -37.68
N LEU A 447 -43.45 34.87 -37.16
CA LEU A 447 -43.68 35.05 -35.72
C LEU A 447 -43.28 33.81 -34.91
N ALA A 448 -43.53 32.60 -35.43
CA ALA A 448 -43.09 31.36 -34.79
C ALA A 448 -41.56 31.16 -34.87
N HIS A 449 -40.90 31.62 -35.94
CA HIS A 449 -39.44 31.62 -36.04
C HIS A 449 -38.81 32.63 -35.07
N GLU A 450 -39.32 33.86 -34.99
CA GLU A 450 -38.82 34.87 -34.05
C GLU A 450 -38.98 34.41 -32.60
N LYS A 451 -40.14 33.88 -32.23
CA LYS A 451 -40.35 33.28 -30.90
C LYS A 451 -39.34 32.14 -30.62
N ARG A 452 -39.09 31.27 -31.60
CA ARG A 452 -38.07 30.20 -31.45
C ARG A 452 -36.66 30.77 -31.31
N LEU A 453 -36.30 31.83 -32.02
CA LEU A 453 -34.99 32.50 -31.88
C LEU A 453 -34.83 33.13 -30.49
N VAL A 454 -35.87 33.78 -29.96
CA VAL A 454 -35.89 34.30 -28.59
C VAL A 454 -35.78 33.17 -27.56
N ASP A 455 -36.56 32.09 -27.70
CA ASP A 455 -36.51 30.92 -26.81
C ASP A 455 -35.12 30.23 -26.85
N ILE A 456 -34.51 30.11 -28.03
CA ILE A 456 -33.16 29.55 -28.20
C ILE A 456 -32.12 30.49 -27.57
N LYS A 457 -32.19 31.80 -27.81
CA LYS A 457 -31.27 32.78 -27.21
C LYS A 457 -31.36 32.77 -25.69
N ALA A 458 -32.57 32.72 -25.13
CA ALA A 458 -32.80 32.64 -23.69
C ALA A 458 -32.22 31.35 -23.09
N LYS A 459 -32.49 30.18 -23.70
CA LYS A 459 -31.94 28.88 -23.26
C LYS A 459 -30.42 28.82 -23.36
N THR A 460 -29.84 29.39 -24.41
CA THR A 460 -28.38 29.47 -24.60
C THR A 460 -27.73 30.39 -23.55
N MET A 461 -28.30 31.56 -23.28
CA MET A 461 -27.80 32.45 -22.22
C MET A 461 -27.93 31.81 -20.82
N ALA A 462 -29.04 31.12 -20.54
CA ALA A 462 -29.21 30.39 -19.29
C ALA A 462 -28.15 29.28 -19.13
N LYS A 463 -27.85 28.51 -20.20
CA LYS A 463 -26.77 27.52 -20.19
C LYS A 463 -25.39 28.14 -20.02
N PHE A 464 -25.10 29.30 -20.61
CA PHE A 464 -23.83 29.99 -20.37
C PHE A 464 -23.68 30.42 -18.90
N ALA A 465 -24.72 30.96 -18.27
CA ALA A 465 -24.71 31.28 -16.84
C ALA A 465 -24.59 30.03 -15.94
N GLU A 466 -25.22 28.92 -16.32
CA GLU A 466 -25.08 27.62 -15.64
C GLU A 466 -23.64 27.09 -15.75
N HIS A 467 -23.04 27.11 -16.94
CA HIS A 467 -21.64 26.72 -17.15
C HIS A 467 -20.66 27.65 -16.41
N GLU A 468 -20.91 28.96 -16.39
CA GLU A 468 -20.09 29.92 -15.62
C GLU A 468 -20.17 29.65 -14.11
N ALA A 469 -21.37 29.37 -13.57
CA ALA A 469 -21.55 28.99 -12.17
C ALA A 469 -20.86 27.66 -11.83
N VAL A 470 -20.92 26.66 -12.71
CA VAL A 470 -20.21 25.38 -12.55
C VAL A 470 -18.69 25.55 -12.61
N ILE A 471 -18.17 26.37 -13.54
CA ILE A 471 -16.73 26.68 -13.64
C ILE A 471 -16.27 27.42 -12.39
N LYS A 472 -17.03 28.42 -11.93
CA LYS A 472 -16.71 29.19 -10.73
C LYS A 472 -16.69 28.29 -9.48
N LYS A 473 -17.72 27.46 -9.29
CA LYS A 473 -17.74 26.49 -8.19
C LYS A 473 -16.57 25.51 -8.29
N GLY A 474 -16.28 24.98 -9.47
CA GLY A 474 -15.13 24.08 -9.67
C GLY A 474 -13.79 24.75 -9.34
N HIS A 475 -13.66 26.06 -9.54
CA HIS A 475 -12.49 26.83 -9.13
C HIS A 475 -12.42 27.03 -7.61
N GLU A 476 -13.55 27.33 -6.95
CA GLU A 476 -13.68 27.43 -5.49
C GLU A 476 -13.37 26.08 -4.80
N ASP A 477 -13.91 24.96 -5.32
CA ASP A 477 -13.65 23.60 -4.86
C ASP A 477 -12.16 23.20 -5.04
N LEU A 478 -11.54 23.57 -6.18
CA LEU A 478 -10.11 23.33 -6.44
C LEU A 478 -9.20 24.13 -5.50
N GLU A 479 -9.52 25.39 -5.21
CA GLU A 479 -8.70 26.22 -4.32
C GLU A 479 -8.91 25.83 -2.84
N ALA A 480 -10.10 25.38 -2.47
CA ALA A 480 -10.34 24.73 -1.18
C ALA A 480 -9.50 23.45 -1.02
N LEU A 481 -9.45 22.59 -2.05
CA LEU A 481 -8.63 21.37 -2.06
C LEU A 481 -7.13 21.69 -1.98
N ARG A 482 -6.66 22.72 -2.69
CA ARG A 482 -5.27 23.22 -2.58
C ARG A 482 -4.95 23.72 -1.17
N SER A 483 -5.84 24.51 -0.56
CA SER A 483 -5.70 24.97 0.83
C SER A 483 -5.62 23.79 1.81
N GLN A 484 -6.43 22.75 1.60
CA GLN A 484 -6.40 21.52 2.40
C GLN A 484 -5.08 20.75 2.20
N MET A 485 -4.61 20.62 0.95
CA MET A 485 -3.34 19.95 0.64
C MET A 485 -2.14 20.66 1.27
N VAL A 486 -2.09 21.99 1.24
CA VAL A 486 -1.03 22.78 1.88
C VAL A 486 -1.06 22.61 3.41
N LYS A 487 -2.26 22.60 4.03
CA LYS A 487 -2.42 22.33 5.47
C LYS A 487 -1.97 20.91 5.84
N ALA A 488 -2.30 19.91 5.02
CA ALA A 488 -1.86 18.54 5.22
C ALA A 488 -0.33 18.41 5.09
N GLN A 489 0.28 19.03 4.08
CA GLN A 489 1.74 19.08 3.93
C GLN A 489 2.41 19.72 5.15
N GLN A 490 1.91 20.87 5.61
CA GLN A 490 2.44 21.55 6.80
C GLN A 490 2.31 20.70 8.07
N ALA A 491 1.21 19.95 8.22
CA ALA A 491 1.04 19.00 9.32
C ALA A 491 2.06 17.85 9.26
N TYR A 492 2.25 17.24 8.08
CA TYR A 492 3.25 16.18 7.91
C TYR A 492 4.69 16.70 8.09
N GLU A 493 5.01 17.90 7.63
CA GLU A 493 6.33 18.52 7.88
C GLU A 493 6.57 18.78 9.37
N ALA A 494 5.55 19.16 10.13
CA ALA A 494 5.63 19.33 11.58
C ALA A 494 5.76 17.97 12.31
N GLU A 495 5.02 16.95 11.88
CA GLU A 495 5.10 15.59 12.41
C GLU A 495 6.47 14.96 12.15
N ILE A 496 7.02 15.10 10.93
CA ILE A 496 8.37 14.65 10.58
C ILE A 496 9.42 15.32 11.48
N LYS A 497 9.32 16.64 11.70
CA LYS A 497 10.22 17.37 12.62
C LYS A 497 10.09 16.88 14.06
N SER A 498 8.86 16.58 14.52
CA SER A 498 8.61 16.00 15.86
C SER A 498 9.19 14.60 16.01
N LEU A 499 9.02 13.73 15.00
CA LEU A 499 9.57 12.37 14.99
C LEU A 499 11.11 12.38 14.89
N GLN A 500 11.71 13.30 14.14
CA GLN A 500 13.16 13.50 14.10
C GLN A 500 13.72 13.96 15.46
N ALA A 501 13.02 14.87 16.15
CA ALA A 501 13.41 15.28 17.51
C ALA A 501 13.36 14.11 18.50
N LYS A 502 12.24 13.37 18.54
CA LYS A 502 12.07 12.18 19.40
C LYS A 502 13.07 11.05 19.07
N LYS A 503 13.39 10.86 17.79
CA LYS A 503 14.44 9.92 17.36
C LYS A 503 15.80 10.31 17.94
N LYS A 504 16.17 11.59 17.86
CA LYS A 504 17.43 12.09 18.42
C LYS A 504 17.45 11.94 19.95
N GLU A 505 16.35 12.28 20.62
CA GLU A 505 16.18 12.12 22.08
C GLU A 505 16.44 10.66 22.51
N ALA A 506 15.84 9.69 21.83
CA ALA A 506 16.08 8.26 22.07
C ALA A 506 17.51 7.81 21.71
N GLU A 507 18.15 8.40 20.70
CA GLU A 507 19.56 8.15 20.36
C GLU A 507 20.51 8.71 21.44
N ASP A 508 20.24 9.91 21.96
CA ASP A 508 21.02 10.52 23.06
C ASP A 508 20.81 9.73 24.38
N GLU A 509 19.58 9.29 24.70
CA GLU A 509 19.29 8.42 25.86
C GLU A 509 20.00 7.06 25.78
N THR A 510 19.90 6.37 24.63
CA THR A 510 20.54 5.06 24.46
C THR A 510 22.07 5.17 24.48
N MET A 511 22.63 6.26 23.98
CA MET A 511 24.07 6.56 24.11
C MET A 511 24.49 6.79 25.57
N GLU A 512 23.71 7.51 26.39
CA GLU A 512 23.98 7.63 27.83
C GLU A 512 23.84 6.28 28.57
N VAL A 513 22.86 5.44 28.23
CA VAL A 513 22.73 4.09 28.80
C VAL A 513 23.93 3.21 28.42
N LEU A 514 24.39 3.26 27.17
CA LEU A 514 25.58 2.52 26.71
C LEU A 514 26.86 3.04 27.39
N LYS A 515 26.99 4.35 27.57
CA LYS A 515 28.10 5.01 28.30
C LYS A 515 28.13 4.60 29.77
N LYS A 516 26.97 4.58 30.45
CA LYS A 516 26.82 4.08 31.83
C LYS A 516 27.19 2.59 31.94
N LYS A 517 26.69 1.74 31.02
CA LYS A 517 27.06 0.31 30.96
C LYS A 517 28.56 0.11 30.73
N ARG A 518 29.18 0.89 29.83
CA ARG A 518 30.63 0.84 29.56
C ARG A 518 31.46 1.25 30.78
N LEU A 519 31.01 2.25 31.54
CA LEU A 519 31.67 2.68 32.79
C LEU A 519 31.53 1.62 33.89
N ALA A 520 30.35 1.03 34.06
CA ALA A 520 30.11 -0.06 35.00
C ALA A 520 30.99 -1.29 34.68
N ALA A 521 31.00 -1.74 33.43
CA ALA A 521 31.85 -2.83 32.98
C ALA A 521 33.35 -2.52 33.18
N LYS A 522 33.79 -1.27 32.95
CA LYS A 522 35.18 -0.86 33.24
C LYS A 522 35.49 -0.96 34.75
N ALA A 523 34.60 -0.50 35.62
CA ALA A 523 34.77 -0.61 37.06
C ALA A 523 34.82 -2.08 37.53
N GLU A 524 33.96 -2.95 36.96
CA GLU A 524 33.94 -4.38 37.24
C GLU A 524 35.24 -5.07 36.78
N THR A 525 35.72 -4.81 35.56
CA THR A 525 37.02 -5.35 35.09
C THR A 525 38.20 -4.87 35.93
N GLN A 526 38.18 -3.63 36.43
CA GLN A 526 39.21 -3.13 37.35
C GLN A 526 39.14 -3.84 38.71
N LYS A 527 37.94 -4.09 39.23
CA LYS A 527 37.76 -4.87 40.46
C LYS A 527 38.33 -6.29 40.30
N LEU A 528 37.95 -6.98 39.22
CA LEU A 528 38.44 -8.33 38.92
C LEU A 528 39.96 -8.37 38.73
N ALA A 529 40.57 -7.34 38.14
CA ALA A 529 42.03 -7.22 38.04
C ALA A 529 42.69 -7.07 39.43
N ASN A 530 42.14 -6.22 40.30
CA ASN A 530 42.63 -6.04 41.68
C ASN A 530 42.46 -7.34 42.51
N ASP A 531 41.33 -8.03 42.37
CA ASP A 531 41.05 -9.31 43.05
C ASP A 531 42.03 -10.39 42.58
N LEU A 532 42.33 -10.45 41.28
CA LEU A 532 43.33 -11.35 40.69
C LEU A 532 44.75 -11.05 41.19
N GLU A 533 45.16 -9.79 41.26
CA GLU A 533 46.44 -9.37 41.84
C GLU A 533 46.54 -9.77 43.33
N GLY A 534 45.43 -9.65 44.07
CA GLY A 534 45.31 -10.12 45.45
C GLY A 534 45.46 -11.64 45.58
N VAL A 535 44.93 -12.42 44.65
CA VAL A 535 45.15 -13.88 44.58
C VAL A 535 46.61 -14.19 44.25
N GLN A 536 47.21 -13.52 43.26
CA GLN A 536 48.60 -13.73 42.87
C GLN A 536 49.58 -13.44 44.02
N LYS A 537 49.38 -12.35 44.78
CA LYS A 537 50.18 -12.02 45.97
C LYS A 537 50.08 -13.09 47.07
N ARG A 538 48.88 -13.63 47.33
CA ARG A 538 48.69 -14.73 48.29
C ARG A 538 49.31 -16.04 47.82
N ALA A 539 49.23 -16.34 46.52
CA ALA A 539 49.88 -17.52 45.94
C ALA A 539 51.41 -17.43 46.03
N ALA A 540 52.01 -16.31 45.65
CA ALA A 540 53.45 -16.08 45.78
C ALA A 540 53.94 -16.23 47.23
N MET A 541 53.22 -15.64 48.20
CA MET A 541 53.54 -15.80 49.63
C MET A 541 53.45 -17.27 50.08
N LEU A 542 52.52 -18.06 49.54
CA LEU A 542 52.43 -19.50 49.83
C LEU A 542 53.61 -20.28 49.23
N VAL A 543 54.09 -19.90 48.03
CA VAL A 543 55.30 -20.47 47.42
C VAL A 543 56.53 -20.18 48.27
N ASP A 544 56.73 -18.92 48.66
CA ASP A 544 57.89 -18.54 49.47
C ASP A 544 57.87 -19.23 50.83
N VAL A 545 56.73 -19.23 51.55
CA VAL A 545 56.64 -19.86 52.87
C VAL A 545 56.80 -21.38 52.78
N THR A 546 56.14 -22.04 51.81
CA THR A 546 56.20 -23.51 51.72
C THR A 546 57.52 -23.99 51.14
N GLY A 547 58.02 -23.36 50.07
CA GLY A 547 59.31 -23.70 49.47
C GLY A 547 60.49 -23.49 50.42
N ASN A 548 60.50 -22.42 51.22
CA ASN A 548 61.49 -22.25 52.28
C ASN A 548 61.38 -23.35 53.36
N LYS A 549 60.16 -23.72 53.75
CA LYS A 549 59.94 -24.79 54.75
C LYS A 549 60.37 -26.16 54.22
N CYS A 550 60.04 -26.50 52.99
CA CYS A 550 60.49 -27.73 52.32
C CYS A 550 62.01 -27.75 52.14
N THR A 551 62.64 -26.65 51.71
CA THR A 551 64.10 -26.51 51.64
C THR A 551 64.76 -26.70 53.01
N HIS A 552 64.12 -26.25 54.09
CA HIS A 552 64.60 -26.45 55.45
C HIS A 552 64.44 -27.90 55.93
N GLN A 553 63.29 -28.53 55.64
CA GLN A 553 63.03 -29.94 55.95
C GLN A 553 63.95 -30.88 55.17
N SER A 554 64.21 -30.60 53.89
CA SER A 554 65.16 -31.32 53.02
C SER A 554 66.54 -31.42 53.70
N LYS A 555 67.09 -30.27 54.11
CA LYS A 555 68.38 -30.18 54.81
C LYS A 555 68.38 -30.85 56.18
N GLN A 556 67.25 -30.85 56.91
CA GLN A 556 67.13 -31.60 58.15
C GLN A 556 67.12 -33.13 57.91
N LEU A 557 66.48 -33.59 56.83
CA LEU A 557 66.44 -35.01 56.45
C LEU A 557 67.79 -35.48 55.94
N GLU A 558 68.49 -34.69 55.13
CA GLU A 558 69.87 -34.95 54.69
C GLU A 558 70.81 -35.14 55.89
N VAL A 559 70.84 -34.19 56.83
CA VAL A 559 71.67 -34.29 58.05
C VAL A 559 71.23 -35.45 58.95
N LEU A 560 69.94 -35.79 59.00
CA LEU A 560 69.47 -36.95 59.74
C LEU A 560 69.91 -38.27 59.08
N GLN A 561 69.85 -38.35 57.75
CA GLN A 561 70.27 -39.49 56.95
C GLN A 561 71.79 -39.72 57.07
N GLU A 562 72.61 -38.66 56.99
CA GLU A 562 74.05 -38.71 57.30
C GLU A 562 74.32 -39.31 58.68
N ARG A 563 73.53 -38.95 59.71
CA ARG A 563 73.70 -39.47 61.08
C ARG A 563 73.21 -40.90 61.26
N VAL A 564 72.23 -41.36 60.49
CA VAL A 564 71.84 -42.78 60.47
C VAL A 564 72.89 -43.61 59.72
N LEU A 565 73.43 -43.10 58.60
CA LEU A 565 74.54 -43.71 57.88
C LEU A 565 75.82 -43.80 58.73
N GLU A 566 76.17 -42.75 59.48
CA GLU A 566 77.26 -42.75 60.46
C GLU A 566 77.07 -43.84 61.53
N ALA A 567 75.86 -43.95 62.09
CA ALA A 567 75.52 -44.99 63.06
C ALA A 567 75.61 -46.41 62.46
N ILE A 568 75.17 -46.61 61.22
CA ILE A 568 75.30 -47.89 60.50
C ILE A 568 76.77 -48.24 60.29
N HIS A 569 77.62 -47.31 59.87
CA HIS A 569 79.05 -47.57 59.72
C HIS A 569 79.70 -47.97 61.06
N VAL A 570 79.33 -47.31 62.17
CA VAL A 570 79.82 -47.66 63.51
C VAL A 570 79.35 -49.08 63.92
N VAL A 571 78.06 -49.39 63.80
CA VAL A 571 77.53 -50.73 64.16
C VAL A 571 78.12 -51.82 63.26
N SER A 572 78.20 -51.58 61.96
CA SER A 572 78.75 -52.53 60.98
C SER A 572 80.25 -52.77 61.16
N HIS A 573 81.04 -51.76 61.56
CA HIS A 573 82.45 -51.95 61.89
C HIS A 573 82.64 -52.81 63.14
N HIS A 574 81.73 -52.74 64.12
CA HIS A 574 81.76 -53.63 65.29
C HIS A 574 81.35 -55.07 64.92
N LYS A 575 80.26 -55.24 64.15
CA LYS A 575 79.75 -56.56 63.74
C LYS A 575 80.47 -57.20 62.55
N LYS A 576 81.32 -56.45 61.84
CA LYS A 576 82.00 -56.85 60.57
C LYS A 576 81.02 -57.21 59.43
N CYS A 577 79.88 -56.52 59.36
CA CYS A 577 78.89 -56.74 58.30
C CYS A 577 79.32 -56.09 56.97
N ASP A 578 78.78 -56.61 55.87
CA ASP A 578 78.92 -56.02 54.53
C ASP A 578 77.97 -54.80 54.38
N LEU A 579 78.48 -53.74 53.75
CA LEU A 579 77.80 -52.46 53.53
C LEU A 579 77.56 -52.13 52.04
N THR A 580 77.87 -53.05 51.12
CA THR A 580 77.80 -52.82 49.66
C THR A 580 76.44 -52.29 49.17
N THR A 581 75.33 -52.70 49.78
CA THR A 581 73.97 -52.25 49.40
C THR A 581 73.48 -50.98 50.13
N LEU A 582 74.28 -50.41 51.06
CA LEU A 582 73.85 -49.27 51.86
C LEU A 582 73.61 -48.00 51.03
N ASN A 583 74.42 -47.79 49.99
CA ASN A 583 74.30 -46.63 49.11
C ASN A 583 73.00 -46.67 48.29
N ASP A 584 72.57 -47.85 47.86
CA ASP A 584 71.35 -48.04 47.08
C ASP A 584 70.10 -47.75 47.94
N LEU A 585 70.13 -48.15 49.22
CA LEU A 585 69.09 -47.82 50.21
C LEU A 585 69.04 -46.32 50.53
N ALA A 586 70.18 -45.63 50.46
CA ALA A 586 70.30 -44.20 50.70
C ALA A 586 69.94 -43.33 49.49
N GLN A 587 69.85 -43.91 48.29
CA GLN A 587 69.56 -43.16 47.08
C GLN A 587 68.10 -42.69 47.05
N ILE A 588 67.90 -41.37 46.85
CA ILE A 588 66.57 -40.77 46.72
C ILE A 588 65.97 -41.20 45.37
N VAL A 589 65.16 -42.26 45.39
CA VAL A 589 64.38 -42.71 44.22
C VAL A 589 63.24 -41.73 44.02
N THR A 590 63.42 -40.79 43.09
CA THR A 590 62.38 -39.81 42.75
C THR A 590 61.17 -40.52 42.15
N SER A 591 60.01 -40.31 42.77
CA SER A 591 58.76 -40.91 42.32
C SER A 591 58.34 -40.36 40.95
N PRO A 592 58.00 -41.20 39.96
CA PRO A 592 57.41 -40.72 38.70
C PRO A 592 56.05 -40.04 38.98
N ARG A 593 56.02 -38.70 38.94
CA ARG A 593 54.83 -37.90 39.26
C ARG A 593 54.37 -37.06 38.06
N MET A 594 53.06 -36.81 38.03
CA MET A 594 52.34 -36.25 36.89
C MET A 594 52.70 -34.78 36.65
N SER A 595 53.36 -34.47 35.53
CA SER A 595 53.73 -33.10 35.19
C SER A 595 52.49 -32.22 34.96
N ALA A 596 52.14 -31.37 35.93
CA ALA A 596 51.03 -30.41 35.86
C ALA A 596 51.32 -29.20 34.94
N GLY A 597 51.96 -29.43 33.79
CA GLY A 597 52.50 -28.39 32.90
C GLY A 597 51.51 -27.78 31.90
N ASN A 598 50.29 -28.30 31.80
CA ASN A 598 49.33 -27.97 30.73
C ASN A 598 48.09 -27.19 31.23
N LEU A 599 48.28 -26.20 32.09
CA LEU A 599 47.25 -25.18 32.39
C LEU A 599 47.72 -23.80 31.93
N PRO A 600 47.02 -23.15 30.96
CA PRO A 600 47.44 -21.86 30.43
C PRO A 600 47.14 -20.72 31.40
N GLY A 601 48.17 -20.25 32.10
CA GLY A 601 48.13 -19.08 32.97
C GLY A 601 49.54 -18.69 33.43
N PRO A 602 49.69 -17.55 34.15
CA PRO A 602 50.95 -17.23 34.81
C PRO A 602 51.31 -18.35 35.80
N ALA A 603 52.50 -18.92 35.68
CA ALA A 603 52.94 -20.00 36.57
C ALA A 603 53.11 -19.45 38.01
N LEU A 604 52.10 -19.66 38.86
CA LEU A 604 52.01 -19.14 40.24
C LEU A 604 53.00 -19.80 41.22
N GLY A 605 54.09 -20.40 40.74
CA GLY A 605 55.07 -21.16 41.53
C GLY A 605 54.53 -22.44 42.20
N LEU A 606 53.21 -22.70 42.16
CA LEU A 606 52.57 -23.83 42.85
C LEU A 606 53.12 -25.20 42.41
N ASN A 607 53.47 -25.38 41.14
CA ASN A 607 54.12 -26.60 40.65
C ASN A 607 55.47 -26.83 41.37
N LYS A 608 56.23 -25.76 41.66
CA LYS A 608 57.48 -25.86 42.43
C LYS A 608 57.19 -26.23 43.89
N ILE A 609 56.07 -25.79 44.48
CA ILE A 609 55.68 -26.27 45.82
C ILE A 609 55.45 -27.79 45.77
N ASP A 610 54.73 -28.29 44.78
CA ASP A 610 54.42 -29.72 44.65
C ASP A 610 55.69 -30.56 44.41
N GLU A 611 56.67 -30.03 43.67
CA GLU A 611 58.03 -30.57 43.52
C GLU A 611 58.83 -30.53 44.83
N ASP A 612 58.92 -29.37 45.50
CA ASP A 612 59.65 -29.16 46.77
C ASP A 612 59.07 -30.05 47.90
N VAL A 613 57.74 -30.18 47.98
CA VAL A 613 57.03 -31.08 48.91
C VAL A 613 57.27 -32.54 48.53
N SER A 614 57.20 -32.88 47.25
CA SER A 614 57.49 -34.23 46.76
C SER A 614 58.89 -34.70 47.09
N HIS A 615 59.89 -33.82 46.95
CA HIS A 615 61.29 -34.11 47.30
C HIS A 615 61.45 -34.45 48.78
N VAL A 616 60.79 -33.69 49.68
CA VAL A 616 60.79 -33.97 51.12
C VAL A 616 60.15 -35.32 51.45
N PHE A 617 59.08 -35.71 50.75
CA PHE A 617 58.49 -37.06 50.92
C PHE A 617 59.43 -38.17 50.43
N ASP A 618 60.06 -38.00 49.28
CA ASP A 618 60.96 -39.02 48.71
C ASP A 618 62.25 -39.16 49.53
N GLN A 619 62.73 -38.06 50.15
CA GLN A 619 63.80 -38.09 51.16
C GLN A 619 63.38 -38.76 52.47
N MET A 620 62.14 -38.56 52.96
CA MET A 620 61.65 -39.29 54.12
C MET A 620 61.61 -40.80 53.84
N ALA A 621 61.23 -41.22 52.63
CA ALA A 621 61.25 -42.63 52.25
C ALA A 621 62.68 -43.22 52.23
N ALA A 622 63.65 -42.53 51.62
CA ALA A 622 65.06 -42.95 51.65
C ALA A 622 65.61 -43.04 53.08
N LEU A 623 65.30 -42.04 53.92
CA LEU A 623 65.66 -42.07 55.34
C LEU A 623 65.01 -43.25 56.09
N THR A 624 63.76 -43.59 55.81
CA THR A 624 63.09 -44.75 56.41
C THR A 624 63.81 -46.04 56.06
N ASN A 625 64.12 -46.29 54.78
CA ASN A 625 64.84 -47.47 54.32
C ASN A 625 66.20 -47.64 55.03
N VAL A 626 66.95 -46.54 55.15
CA VAL A 626 68.25 -46.53 55.86
C VAL A 626 68.05 -46.75 57.37
N THR A 627 67.00 -46.18 57.97
CA THR A 627 66.70 -46.35 59.41
C THR A 627 66.28 -47.78 59.74
N GLU A 628 65.47 -48.42 58.89
CA GLU A 628 65.13 -49.85 59.02
C GLU A 628 66.39 -50.72 58.96
N ARG A 629 67.33 -50.43 58.06
CA ARG A 629 68.61 -51.15 58.01
C ARG A 629 69.47 -50.98 59.28
N LEU A 630 69.39 -49.84 59.97
CA LEU A 630 70.01 -49.66 61.30
C LEU A 630 69.27 -50.47 62.39
N VAL A 631 67.95 -50.58 62.30
CA VAL A 631 67.14 -51.42 63.21
C VAL A 631 67.54 -52.89 63.09
N ASP A 632 67.60 -53.43 61.87
CA ASP A 632 68.05 -54.81 61.64
C ASP A 632 69.43 -55.07 62.24
N LEU A 633 70.42 -54.23 61.87
CA LEU A 633 71.82 -54.38 62.30
C LEU A 633 72.01 -54.29 63.83
N THR A 634 71.06 -53.71 64.56
CA THR A 634 71.11 -53.65 66.04
C THR A 634 70.28 -54.75 66.70
N LEU A 635 69.13 -55.14 66.16
CA LEU A 635 68.27 -56.18 66.72
C LEU A 635 68.84 -57.60 66.56
N GLU A 636 69.73 -57.83 65.59
CA GLU A 636 70.34 -59.16 65.33
C GLU A 636 71.11 -59.76 66.53
N GLU A 637 71.55 -58.98 67.53
CA GLU A 637 72.17 -59.56 68.74
C GLU A 637 72.00 -58.67 69.99
N SER A 638 71.62 -59.30 71.10
CA SER A 638 71.13 -58.64 72.30
C SER A 638 72.23 -58.05 73.18
N ASP A 639 72.62 -56.79 72.95
CA ASP A 639 73.18 -55.92 74.03
C ASP A 639 73.19 -54.39 73.73
N LEU A 640 72.63 -53.93 72.59
CA LEU A 640 72.46 -52.49 72.31
C LEU A 640 71.00 -52.13 72.03
N SER A 641 70.41 -51.41 72.98
CA SER A 641 69.03 -50.91 72.91
C SER A 641 68.89 -49.75 71.90
N LEU A 642 68.85 -50.05 70.60
CA LEU A 642 68.50 -49.04 69.59
C LEU A 642 67.09 -48.46 69.86
N LYS A 643 66.21 -49.24 70.50
CA LYS A 643 64.93 -48.75 71.01
C LYS A 643 65.09 -47.49 71.87
N GLU A 644 66.09 -47.41 72.75
CA GLU A 644 66.35 -46.20 73.53
C GLU A 644 67.00 -45.08 72.70
N ILE A 645 67.95 -45.40 71.82
CA ILE A 645 68.60 -44.40 70.95
C ILE A 645 67.58 -43.73 70.01
N VAL A 646 66.72 -44.51 69.38
CA VAL A 646 65.66 -44.02 68.47
C VAL A 646 64.53 -43.37 69.24
N VAL A 647 64.07 -43.91 70.39
CA VAL A 647 63.01 -43.23 71.17
C VAL A 647 63.50 -41.92 71.78
N ASP A 648 64.74 -41.84 72.27
CA ASP A 648 65.28 -40.60 72.84
C ASP A 648 65.64 -39.56 71.76
N ARG A 649 66.11 -40.00 70.58
CA ARG A 649 66.31 -39.10 69.42
C ARG A 649 64.99 -38.67 68.77
N MET A 650 64.00 -39.55 68.64
CA MET A 650 62.64 -39.15 68.26
C MET A 650 62.04 -38.19 69.28
N LYS A 651 62.16 -38.46 70.59
CA LYS A 651 61.75 -37.49 71.63
C LYS A 651 62.44 -36.15 71.44
N LYS A 652 63.75 -36.13 71.21
CA LYS A 652 64.50 -34.88 70.98
C LYS A 652 64.12 -34.16 69.69
N GLN A 653 63.80 -34.87 68.60
CA GLN A 653 63.36 -34.26 67.34
C GLN A 653 61.88 -33.80 67.37
N PHE A 654 60.96 -34.61 67.91
CA PHE A 654 59.58 -34.17 68.17
C PHE A 654 59.57 -32.97 69.13
N SER A 655 60.38 -32.99 70.19
CA SER A 655 60.54 -31.83 71.07
C SER A 655 61.12 -30.64 70.30
N ALA A 656 62.18 -30.80 69.51
CA ALA A 656 62.75 -29.71 68.72
C ALA A 656 61.73 -29.08 67.73
N CYS A 657 60.84 -29.88 67.15
CA CYS A 657 59.74 -29.39 66.31
C CYS A 657 58.71 -28.53 67.06
N PHE A 658 58.69 -28.55 68.39
CA PHE A 658 57.78 -27.76 69.25
C PHE A 658 58.49 -26.86 70.28
N VAL A 659 59.83 -26.86 70.35
CA VAL A 659 60.64 -26.13 71.36
C VAL A 659 61.31 -24.86 70.80
N HIS A 660 61.05 -24.51 69.54
CA HIS A 660 61.33 -23.15 69.04
C HIS A 660 60.06 -22.30 68.95
N GLN A 661 59.98 -21.38 69.90
CA GLN A 661 59.12 -20.19 69.91
C GLN A 661 57.60 -20.40 70.06
N TYR A 662 57.21 -21.09 71.13
CA TYR A 662 56.27 -20.45 72.06
C TYR A 662 56.99 -19.30 72.79
N ALA A 663 57.05 -18.13 72.14
CA ALA A 663 57.71 -16.94 72.66
C ALA A 663 56.81 -15.71 72.42
N LYS A 664 55.97 -15.40 73.42
CA LYS A 664 55.05 -14.26 73.48
C LYS A 664 54.06 -14.13 72.30
N SER A 665 52.88 -14.70 72.50
CA SER A 665 51.66 -14.10 71.97
C SER A 665 51.30 -12.91 72.86
N ASP A 666 51.72 -11.71 72.47
CA ASP A 666 51.23 -10.47 73.08
C ASP A 666 49.82 -10.17 72.52
N GLU A 667 48.81 -10.77 73.14
CA GLU A 667 47.43 -10.25 73.17
C GLU A 667 47.37 -8.99 74.06
N ASP A 668 46.33 -8.16 73.88
CA ASP A 668 46.10 -6.88 74.56
C ASP A 668 47.22 -5.81 74.42
N GLY A 669 47.01 -4.79 73.57
CA GLY A 669 48.03 -3.74 73.40
C GLY A 669 47.63 -2.37 72.83
N LEU A 670 46.49 -2.18 72.15
CA LEU A 670 46.15 -0.86 71.59
C LEU A 670 44.64 -0.54 71.54
N LEU A 671 43.93 -0.87 72.62
CA LEU A 671 42.54 -0.44 72.82
C LEU A 671 42.49 0.79 73.74
N HIS A 672 42.46 1.99 73.15
CA HIS A 672 42.08 3.22 73.85
C HIS A 672 40.95 3.96 73.14
N GLN A 673 39.74 3.72 73.67
CA GLN A 673 38.80 4.76 74.09
C GLN A 673 38.71 6.07 73.27
N ARG A 674 37.62 6.23 72.53
CA ARG A 674 36.39 6.94 73.01
C ARG A 674 35.29 6.87 71.93
N THR A 675 34.24 6.08 72.14
CA THR A 675 32.93 6.41 72.76
C THR A 675 32.00 7.27 71.91
N SER A 676 30.70 6.97 71.99
CA SER A 676 29.56 7.68 71.37
C SER A 676 29.41 7.50 69.86
N SER A 677 28.20 7.50 69.29
CA SER A 677 26.87 7.23 69.87
C SER A 677 25.86 7.04 68.70
N THR A 678 24.70 6.45 69.00
CA THR A 678 23.40 6.63 68.30
C THR A 678 23.34 6.55 66.76
N MET A 679 22.57 5.55 66.30
CA MET A 679 21.77 5.61 65.07
C MET A 679 21.01 6.95 64.95
N PRO A 680 20.71 7.42 63.73
CA PRO A 680 19.39 7.07 63.21
C PRO A 680 19.34 6.67 61.73
N GLU A 681 18.30 5.88 61.44
CA GLU A 681 17.38 5.92 60.30
C GLU A 681 17.86 6.31 58.87
N SER A 682 17.50 5.45 57.92
CA SER A 682 17.30 5.80 56.51
C SER A 682 16.23 6.89 56.36
N PRO A 683 16.31 7.69 55.29
CA PRO A 683 15.09 7.93 54.53
C PRO A 683 15.28 7.91 52.99
N SER A 684 14.22 7.46 52.31
CA SER A 684 13.93 7.59 50.85
C SER A 684 14.91 6.89 49.89
#